data_AF-A0A4V2G6A8-F1
#
_entry.id   AF-A0A4V2G6A8-F1
#
_cell.length_a   1.000
_cell.length_b   1.000
_cell.length_c   1.000
_cell.angle_alpha   90.00
_cell.angle_beta   90.00
_cell.angle_gamma   90.00
#
_symmetry.space_group_name_H-M   'P 1'
#
loop_
_entity.id
_entity.type
_entity.pdbx_description
1 polymer ?
#
loop_
_entity_poly.entity_id
_entity_poly.type
_entity_poly.pdbx_seq_one_letter_code
_entity_poly.pdbx_strand_id
1 'polypeptide(L)'
;MDDLYPPGPGDVPADLTRPTTAYKHRAWLAGLSLAVFLGVYLFLAGWFVHSAYRLLGDGMASGGDGIGSLVMGAGAAFLAIFMVKALFFLQRGGAPDAVEVTSTGQPRLFAFLNRLADEAGAPRPAKVYLSPRVNAAVFSDLSVFNLLFPARKNLEIGLALVNVLTMSELKAVLAHEFGHFAQRSMAIGRWVYVAQQIATQIIARRDALDGFLQGLSRFDLRLAWVGWLLSVIVWSIRSLMDALLRVVVLAQRSLSRQMEFQADLVAVSLTGSDELVHALHKLQAADDAWSRALRFAESEIGQGRLPHDLFEVQTRIIGKTASILNDDTYGRVPPVNPGANGKHRVFKTSFAQPPQMWSTHPSSSDREENAKRVYLPSTHDERSAWLLFDHVERLKTKAVATLVGNDVKAQPATPEDTLRALDQRYGLQQYDTRYRGAYLGRALTRHAQRHDELYGAYLQCKDAQAALAVLYPESLGDDLARLRELDEERLTLQALQEKVFQATGGRLVYRGQEVTRRQLPALIRRVSAEADVVRQRIQAHDRDCRTAHLAAAQQVGGGWRQYLQGLIEVLHFAEHTAADLADAKGLLANVFNVVIADGKVSDAERKRLVKVAAALHAALAAVHQQKGQVRLDSSLQNRLDTGSWSAMLGEFQLSAPDEHNIGEWLRVIDGWTDSVTGACNALATAALELLLLAEARVAGAVHGGEPAGDAPAPSAVPGQYARLLVGQERERQKKLDWWSRFQTADGILPGTARLLVAGGIVSAVLGYSAATSFSTTVSVYNGLGIPVMVHIDQSTINVLPYASAEASVELGDQARVEARTAEGALIETFNPVLEGHGHHYVYNIAAATPLVEWTATYGNAAEVPPNIIAPERWRISSASIFFHEPPQSVSTKGGGATRLVLSGPGREAEPEKVLAMVKSPSEQRRILDLHAQWTSGSDPQREAWQSLSARF
;
A
#
# COMPACT_ATOMS: atom_id res chain seq x y z
N MET A 1 -41.05 -17.72 6.20
CA MET A 1 -39.62 -17.59 5.87
C MET A 1 -39.25 -18.41 4.65
N ASP A 2 -39.81 -19.61 4.46
CA ASP A 2 -39.64 -20.38 3.21
C ASP A 2 -40.05 -19.61 1.96
N ASP A 3 -40.94 -18.63 2.08
CA ASP A 3 -41.36 -17.77 0.96
C ASP A 3 -40.25 -16.83 0.45
N LEU A 4 -39.29 -16.37 1.27
CA LEU A 4 -38.29 -15.36 0.87
C LEU A 4 -36.90 -15.94 0.52
N TYR A 5 -36.75 -17.26 0.50
CA TYR A 5 -35.48 -17.91 0.17
C TYR A 5 -35.60 -18.63 -1.18
N PRO A 6 -35.06 -18.06 -2.28
CA PRO A 6 -35.15 -18.68 -3.60
C PRO A 6 -34.56 -20.10 -3.57
N PRO A 7 -35.23 -21.09 -4.21
CA PRO A 7 -34.71 -22.45 -4.25
C PRO A 7 -33.40 -22.50 -5.04
N GLY A 8 -32.53 -23.45 -4.69
CA GLY A 8 -31.31 -23.73 -5.44
C GLY A 8 -31.54 -24.74 -6.59
N PRO A 9 -30.52 -24.99 -7.41
CA PRO A 9 -30.55 -26.02 -8.45
C PRO A 9 -30.72 -27.43 -7.87
N GLY A 10 -31.44 -28.32 -8.56
CA GLY A 10 -31.75 -29.68 -8.07
C GLY A 10 -30.60 -30.69 -8.17
N ASP A 11 -29.85 -30.69 -9.27
CA ASP A 11 -28.84 -31.72 -9.59
C ASP A 11 -27.40 -31.17 -9.52
N VAL A 12 -26.96 -30.77 -8.32
CA VAL A 12 -25.60 -30.22 -8.11
C VAL A 12 -24.57 -31.34 -7.99
N PRO A 13 -23.51 -31.38 -8.83
CA PRO A 13 -22.42 -32.35 -8.67
C PRO A 13 -21.69 -32.18 -7.34
N ALA A 14 -21.51 -33.29 -6.60
CA ALA A 14 -20.88 -33.29 -5.27
C ALA A 14 -19.40 -32.85 -5.26
N ASP A 15 -18.75 -32.79 -6.42
CA ASP A 15 -17.37 -32.35 -6.61
C ASP A 15 -17.26 -30.93 -7.19
N LEU A 16 -18.37 -30.27 -7.53
CA LEU A 16 -18.38 -28.95 -8.16
C LEU A 16 -17.61 -27.91 -7.33
N THR A 17 -17.77 -27.93 -6.01
CA THR A 17 -17.15 -26.99 -5.08
C THR A 17 -15.83 -27.51 -4.48
N ARG A 18 -15.28 -28.62 -4.96
CA ARG A 18 -14.00 -29.15 -4.44
C ARG A 18 -12.82 -28.33 -4.96
N PRO A 19 -11.87 -27.94 -4.08
CA PRO A 19 -10.68 -27.20 -4.50
C PRO A 19 -9.86 -27.96 -5.55
N THR A 20 -9.57 -27.28 -6.66
CA THR A 20 -8.76 -27.81 -7.76
C THR A 20 -7.31 -28.08 -7.34
N THR A 21 -6.59 -28.89 -8.11
CA THR A 21 -5.13 -29.09 -7.93
C THR A 21 -4.35 -27.79 -8.04
N ALA A 22 -4.74 -26.92 -8.98
CA ALA A 22 -4.18 -25.58 -9.13
C ALA A 22 -4.37 -24.74 -7.85
N TYR A 23 -5.58 -24.74 -7.27
CA TYR A 23 -5.86 -24.07 -5.99
C TYR A 23 -4.91 -24.57 -4.89
N LYS A 24 -4.80 -25.88 -4.70
CA LYS A 24 -3.95 -26.48 -3.65
C LYS A 24 -2.48 -26.11 -3.82
N HIS A 25 -1.96 -26.15 -5.04
CA HIS A 25 -0.57 -25.78 -5.33
C HIS A 25 -0.31 -24.28 -5.07
N ARG A 26 -1.22 -23.39 -5.49
CA ARG A 26 -1.10 -21.94 -5.20
C ARG A 26 -1.20 -21.63 -3.72
N ALA A 27 -2.06 -22.34 -2.99
CA ALA A 27 -2.17 -22.20 -1.53
C ALA A 27 -0.88 -22.61 -0.83
N TRP A 28 -0.28 -23.73 -1.24
CA TRP A 28 0.99 -24.20 -0.70
C TRP A 28 2.14 -23.22 -1.00
N LEU A 29 2.24 -22.70 -2.24
CA LEU A 29 3.23 -21.68 -2.60
C LEU A 29 3.07 -20.40 -1.77
N ALA A 30 1.84 -19.92 -1.58
CA ALA A 30 1.58 -18.74 -0.76
C ALA A 30 1.99 -18.97 0.71
N GLY A 31 1.60 -20.12 1.28
CA GLY A 31 1.98 -20.51 2.65
C GLY A 31 3.49 -20.63 2.83
N LEU A 32 4.19 -21.30 1.90
CA LEU A 32 5.65 -21.43 1.93
C LEU A 32 6.34 -20.08 1.81
N SER A 33 5.94 -19.23 0.86
CA SER A 33 6.55 -17.91 0.68
C SER A 33 6.42 -17.03 1.94
N LEU A 34 5.27 -17.09 2.60
CA LEU A 34 5.00 -16.40 3.84
C LEU A 34 5.84 -16.96 4.99
N ALA A 35 5.96 -18.29 5.11
CA ALA A 35 6.79 -18.93 6.12
C ALA A 35 8.26 -18.56 5.96
N VAL A 36 8.78 -18.50 4.73
CA VAL A 36 10.14 -18.02 4.43
C VAL A 36 10.30 -16.56 4.83
N PHE A 37 9.36 -15.69 4.46
CA PHE A 37 9.41 -14.27 4.84
C PHE A 37 9.47 -14.09 6.36
N LEU A 38 8.57 -14.74 7.11
CA LEU A 38 8.53 -14.66 8.57
C LEU A 38 9.78 -15.29 9.20
N GLY A 39 10.25 -16.42 8.68
CA GLY A 39 11.45 -17.11 9.16
C GLY A 39 12.69 -16.24 9.02
N VAL A 40 12.93 -15.65 7.84
CA VAL A 40 14.06 -14.73 7.62
C VAL A 40 13.95 -13.49 8.50
N TYR A 41 12.75 -12.92 8.62
CA TYR A 41 12.52 -11.76 9.46
C TYR A 41 12.84 -12.01 10.93
N LEU A 42 12.29 -13.09 11.51
CA LEU A 42 12.53 -13.48 12.91
C LEU A 42 13.98 -13.86 13.15
N PHE A 43 14.62 -14.54 12.19
CA PHE A 43 16.04 -14.85 12.23
C PHE A 43 16.90 -13.58 12.31
N LEU A 44 16.69 -12.61 11.41
CA LEU A 44 17.43 -11.35 11.42
C LEU A 44 17.20 -10.55 12.71
N ALA A 45 15.95 -10.47 13.17
CA ALA A 45 15.62 -9.78 14.41
C ALA A 45 16.31 -10.42 15.62
N GLY A 46 16.20 -11.75 15.76
CA GLY A 46 16.86 -12.50 16.83
C GLY A 46 18.38 -12.39 16.77
N TRP A 47 18.96 -12.44 15.57
CA TRP A 47 20.39 -12.28 15.36
C TRP A 47 20.91 -10.93 15.81
N PHE A 48 20.24 -9.83 15.45
CA PHE A 48 20.65 -8.49 15.88
C PHE A 48 20.47 -8.28 17.39
N VAL A 49 19.39 -8.82 17.99
CA VAL A 49 19.20 -8.80 19.45
C VAL A 49 20.35 -9.54 20.15
N HIS A 50 20.67 -10.74 19.69
CA HIS A 50 21.77 -11.53 20.25
C HIS A 50 23.13 -10.84 20.07
N SER A 51 23.40 -10.29 18.88
CA SER A 51 24.63 -9.54 18.59
C SER A 51 24.76 -8.29 19.46
N ALA A 52 23.66 -7.55 19.66
CA ALA A 52 23.64 -6.38 20.53
C ALA A 52 23.93 -6.75 21.99
N TYR A 53 23.27 -7.79 22.50
CA TYR A 53 23.49 -8.29 23.85
C TYR A 53 24.96 -8.69 24.07
N ARG A 54 25.53 -9.47 23.15
CA ARG A 54 26.94 -9.90 23.20
C ARG A 54 27.91 -8.72 23.19
N LEU A 55 27.84 -7.87 22.15
CA LEU A 55 28.79 -6.79 21.93
C LEU A 55 28.73 -5.67 22.99
N LEU A 56 27.53 -5.37 23.52
CA LEU A 56 27.39 -4.39 24.61
C LEU A 56 27.89 -4.94 25.94
N GLY A 57 27.63 -6.23 26.24
CA GLY A 57 28.18 -6.89 27.41
C GLY A 57 29.71 -6.85 27.41
N ASP A 58 30.32 -7.20 26.27
CA ASP A 58 31.78 -7.19 26.09
C ASP A 58 32.37 -5.78 26.27
N GLY A 59 31.74 -4.78 25.65
CA GLY A 59 32.20 -3.39 25.73
C GLY A 59 32.10 -2.77 27.12
N MET A 60 31.13 -3.19 27.94
CA MET A 60 31.02 -2.77 29.33
C MET A 60 32.04 -3.47 30.23
N ALA A 61 32.41 -4.71 29.92
CA ALA A 61 33.35 -5.50 30.72
C ALA A 61 34.84 -5.14 30.46
N SER A 62 35.18 -4.70 29.25
CA SER A 62 36.56 -4.46 28.78
C SER A 62 37.16 -3.07 29.09
N GLY A 63 36.47 -2.21 29.83
CA GLY A 63 37.02 -0.91 30.26
C GLY A 63 37.41 0.03 29.10
N GLY A 64 38.60 0.66 29.18
CA GLY A 64 39.06 1.71 28.26
C GLY A 64 39.26 1.27 26.79
N ASP A 65 39.48 -0.02 26.56
CA ASP A 65 39.72 -0.59 25.22
C ASP A 65 38.42 -1.10 24.55
N GLY A 66 37.29 -1.07 25.28
CA GLY A 66 35.97 -1.54 24.84
C GLY A 66 35.17 -0.57 23.95
N ILE A 67 35.74 0.59 23.58
CA ILE A 67 35.00 1.61 22.81
C ILE A 67 34.54 1.06 21.45
N GLY A 68 35.36 0.24 20.79
CA GLY A 68 35.01 -0.37 19.51
C GLY A 68 33.82 -1.33 19.60
N SER A 69 33.80 -2.20 20.61
CA SER A 69 32.70 -3.13 20.87
C SER A 69 31.43 -2.41 21.32
N LEU A 70 31.55 -1.33 22.11
CA LEU A 70 30.41 -0.47 22.47
C LEU A 70 29.78 0.20 21.24
N VAL A 71 30.58 0.74 20.32
CA VAL A 71 30.06 1.37 19.08
C VAL A 71 29.39 0.32 18.19
N MET A 72 30.00 -0.84 18.01
CA MET A 72 29.39 -1.93 17.23
C MET A 72 28.11 -2.49 17.90
N GLY A 73 28.13 -2.65 19.22
CA GLY A 73 26.99 -3.09 20.02
C GLY A 73 25.84 -2.09 19.98
N ALA A 74 26.12 -0.78 20.02
CA ALA A 74 25.13 0.26 19.82
C ALA A 74 24.53 0.21 18.40
N GLY A 75 25.35 -0.03 17.37
CA GLY A 75 24.89 -0.26 16.00
C GLY A 75 23.98 -1.49 15.86
N ALA A 76 24.36 -2.61 16.48
CA ALA A 76 23.55 -3.83 16.52
C ALA A 76 22.24 -3.61 17.30
N ALA A 77 22.28 -2.89 18.42
CA ALA A 77 21.10 -2.53 19.20
C ALA A 77 20.15 -1.64 18.40
N PHE A 78 20.68 -0.67 17.66
CA PHE A 78 19.90 0.16 16.74
C PHE A 78 19.18 -0.70 15.69
N LEU A 79 19.88 -1.65 15.06
CA LEU A 79 19.28 -2.57 14.08
C LEU A 79 18.26 -3.52 14.72
N ALA A 80 18.51 -3.99 15.94
CA ALA A 80 17.58 -4.81 16.71
C ALA A 80 16.28 -4.05 16.99
N ILE A 81 16.37 -2.81 17.50
CA ILE A 81 15.22 -1.94 17.73
C ILE A 81 14.49 -1.66 16.41
N PHE A 82 15.24 -1.38 15.34
CA PHE A 82 14.68 -1.13 14.00
C PHE A 82 13.85 -2.32 13.48
N MET A 83 14.29 -3.56 13.73
CA MET A 83 13.54 -4.76 13.39
C MET A 83 12.36 -4.94 14.35
N VAL A 84 12.62 -5.02 15.65
CA VAL A 84 11.63 -5.40 16.67
C VAL A 84 10.46 -4.42 16.77
N LYS A 85 10.67 -3.12 16.54
CA LYS A 85 9.60 -2.10 16.60
C LYS A 85 8.39 -2.45 15.72
N ALA A 86 8.62 -3.10 14.57
CA ALA A 86 7.57 -3.40 13.60
C ALA A 86 6.56 -4.44 14.10
N LEU A 87 6.89 -5.18 15.16
CA LEU A 87 5.99 -6.14 15.81
C LEU A 87 4.97 -5.47 16.74
N PHE A 88 5.18 -4.22 17.16
CA PHE A 88 4.36 -3.54 18.16
C PHE A 88 3.38 -2.51 17.57
N PHE A 89 3.61 -2.00 16.36
CA PHE A 89 2.77 -0.98 15.72
C PHE A 89 1.90 -1.56 14.60
N LEU A 90 0.88 -2.35 14.95
CA LEU A 90 -0.14 -2.79 14.01
C LEU A 90 -1.38 -1.88 14.05
N GLN A 91 -1.75 -1.34 12.89
CA GLN A 91 -3.00 -0.59 12.74
C GLN A 91 -4.19 -1.53 12.75
N ARG A 92 -5.24 -1.15 13.48
CA ARG A 92 -6.53 -1.84 13.45
C ARG A 92 -7.25 -1.45 12.17
N GLY A 93 -7.55 -2.42 11.32
CA GLY A 93 -8.47 -2.22 10.20
C GLY A 93 -9.89 -2.07 10.74
N GLY A 94 -10.68 -1.19 10.13
CA GLY A 94 -12.10 -1.02 10.43
C GLY A 94 -12.82 -0.46 9.20
N ALA A 95 -14.15 -0.62 9.17
CA ALA A 95 -15.02 0.01 8.19
C ALA A 95 -15.64 1.26 8.85
N PRO A 96 -15.05 2.47 8.69
CA PRO A 96 -15.49 3.66 9.42
C PRO A 96 -16.93 4.06 9.09
N ASP A 97 -17.43 3.72 7.90
CA ASP A 97 -18.73 4.19 7.38
C ASP A 97 -19.82 3.10 7.36
N ALA A 98 -19.68 2.05 8.17
CA ALA A 98 -20.60 0.91 8.19
C ALA A 98 -21.33 0.77 9.53
N VAL A 99 -22.62 0.44 9.46
CA VAL A 99 -23.51 0.33 10.62
C VAL A 99 -23.71 -1.14 11.00
N GLU A 100 -23.29 -1.53 12.20
CA GLU A 100 -23.57 -2.88 12.72
C GLU A 100 -25.08 -3.09 12.95
N VAL A 101 -25.61 -4.22 12.50
CA VAL A 101 -26.99 -4.68 12.74
C VAL A 101 -27.02 -6.01 13.48
N THR A 102 -28.10 -6.25 14.23
CA THR A 102 -28.28 -7.45 15.06
C THR A 102 -29.44 -8.31 14.58
N SER A 103 -29.44 -9.59 14.98
CA SER A 103 -30.55 -10.52 14.69
C SER A 103 -31.89 -10.09 15.28
N THR A 104 -31.88 -9.28 16.35
CA THR A 104 -33.09 -8.69 16.93
C THR A 104 -33.63 -7.53 16.10
N GLY A 105 -32.73 -6.74 15.47
CA GLY A 105 -33.13 -5.61 14.63
C GLY A 105 -33.47 -5.99 13.19
N GLN A 106 -32.92 -7.09 12.68
CA GLN A 106 -33.10 -7.58 11.31
C GLN A 106 -33.30 -9.12 11.27
N PRO A 107 -34.36 -9.66 11.92
CA PRO A 107 -34.55 -11.11 12.05
C PRO A 107 -34.66 -11.85 10.72
N ARG A 108 -35.31 -11.25 9.71
CA ARG A 108 -35.47 -11.86 8.38
C ARG A 108 -34.13 -12.03 7.67
N LEU A 109 -33.31 -10.98 7.65
CA LEU A 109 -31.96 -11.00 7.11
C LEU A 109 -31.10 -12.06 7.80
N PHE A 110 -31.06 -12.10 9.13
CA PHE A 110 -30.21 -13.06 9.85
C PHE A 110 -30.64 -14.51 9.62
N ALA A 111 -31.95 -14.79 9.52
CA ALA A 111 -32.42 -16.12 9.19
C ALA A 111 -32.04 -16.54 7.77
N PHE A 112 -32.15 -15.63 6.80
CA PHE A 112 -31.67 -15.84 5.43
C PHE A 112 -30.16 -16.14 5.41
N LEU A 113 -29.35 -15.31 6.07
CA LEU A 113 -27.90 -15.49 6.16
C LEU A 113 -27.51 -16.78 6.86
N ASN A 114 -28.20 -17.17 7.94
CA ASN A 114 -27.94 -18.41 8.66
C ASN A 114 -28.22 -19.63 7.78
N ARG A 115 -29.37 -19.65 7.09
CA ARG A 115 -29.69 -20.72 6.14
C ARG A 115 -28.66 -20.80 5.01
N LEU A 116 -28.29 -19.65 4.44
CA LEU A 116 -27.27 -19.60 3.39
C LEU A 116 -25.90 -20.09 3.87
N ALA A 117 -25.50 -19.75 5.09
CA ALA A 117 -24.28 -20.25 5.71
C ALA A 117 -24.32 -21.77 5.90
N ASP A 118 -25.45 -22.30 6.38
CA ASP A 118 -25.65 -23.73 6.61
C ASP A 118 -25.61 -24.50 5.26
N GLU A 119 -26.26 -24.00 4.20
CA GLU A 119 -26.22 -24.58 2.85
C GLU A 119 -24.83 -24.48 2.19
N ALA A 120 -24.09 -23.38 2.41
CA ALA A 120 -22.73 -23.19 1.90
C ALA A 120 -21.66 -24.00 2.67
N GLY A 121 -22.02 -24.64 3.79
CA GLY A 121 -21.05 -25.28 4.69
C GLY A 121 -20.08 -24.26 5.33
N ALA A 122 -20.53 -23.04 5.51
CA ALA A 122 -19.74 -21.90 5.94
C ALA A 122 -20.05 -21.51 7.40
N PRO A 123 -19.08 -20.97 8.16
CA PRO A 123 -19.36 -20.40 9.47
C PRO A 123 -20.27 -19.17 9.34
N ARG A 124 -21.19 -19.00 10.29
CA ARG A 124 -22.08 -17.83 10.37
C ARG A 124 -21.28 -16.54 10.62
N PRO A 125 -21.73 -15.38 10.10
CA PRO A 125 -21.06 -14.11 10.33
C PRO A 125 -21.14 -13.73 11.81
N ALA A 126 -20.02 -13.26 12.36
CA ALA A 126 -19.98 -12.82 13.75
C ALA A 126 -20.69 -11.47 13.95
N LYS A 127 -20.53 -10.58 12.97
CA LYS A 127 -21.21 -9.30 12.87
C LYS A 127 -21.63 -9.05 11.43
N VAL A 128 -22.76 -8.36 11.27
CA VAL A 128 -23.27 -7.93 9.97
C VAL A 128 -23.31 -6.41 9.98
N TYR A 129 -22.76 -5.81 8.94
CA TYR A 129 -22.67 -4.38 8.76
C TYR A 129 -23.41 -3.95 7.50
N LEU A 130 -24.13 -2.84 7.58
CA LEU A 130 -24.77 -2.20 6.43
C LEU A 130 -24.00 -0.95 6.05
N SER A 131 -23.70 -0.80 4.77
CA SER A 131 -23.00 0.38 4.24
C SER A 131 -23.81 1.03 3.11
N PRO A 132 -23.58 2.30 2.78
CA PRO A 132 -24.24 2.97 1.66
C PRO A 132 -23.72 2.53 0.28
N ARG A 133 -22.72 1.65 0.20
CA ARG A 133 -22.01 1.35 -1.05
C ARG A 133 -22.75 0.37 -1.94
N VAL A 134 -22.37 0.31 -3.22
CA VAL A 134 -22.65 -0.84 -4.09
C VAL A 134 -21.55 -1.87 -3.81
N ASN A 135 -21.68 -2.61 -2.72
CA ASN A 135 -20.65 -3.57 -2.28
C ASN A 135 -21.24 -4.70 -1.44
N ALA A 136 -20.56 -5.85 -1.40
CA ALA A 136 -20.74 -6.88 -0.40
C ALA A 136 -19.36 -7.48 -0.16
N ALA A 137 -18.99 -7.68 1.11
CA ALA A 137 -17.62 -8.12 1.41
C ALA A 137 -17.52 -8.87 2.74
N VAL A 138 -16.67 -9.89 2.76
CA VAL A 138 -16.19 -10.54 3.99
C VAL A 138 -14.94 -9.84 4.52
N PHE A 139 -14.97 -9.40 5.77
CA PHE A 139 -13.79 -8.87 6.44
C PHE A 139 -13.60 -9.48 7.84
N SER A 140 -12.52 -9.15 8.53
CA SER A 140 -12.26 -9.63 9.90
C SER A 140 -11.62 -8.51 10.70
N ASP A 141 -11.90 -8.45 12.00
CA ASP A 141 -11.19 -7.54 12.88
C ASP A 141 -9.72 -7.99 12.96
N LEU A 142 -8.80 -7.11 12.57
CA LEU A 142 -7.38 -7.44 12.50
C LEU A 142 -6.71 -7.05 13.83
N SER A 143 -6.17 -8.04 14.53
CA SER A 143 -5.43 -7.90 15.79
C SER A 143 -4.24 -8.86 15.80
N VAL A 144 -3.15 -8.50 16.48
CA VAL A 144 -1.99 -9.39 16.71
C VAL A 144 -2.43 -10.68 17.40
N PHE A 145 -3.44 -10.62 18.27
CA PHE A 145 -4.03 -11.80 18.91
C PHE A 145 -4.66 -12.78 17.92
N ASN A 146 -5.13 -12.29 16.78
CA ASN A 146 -5.72 -13.10 15.71
C ASN A 146 -4.66 -13.81 14.84
N LEU A 147 -3.37 -13.66 15.16
CA LEU A 147 -2.29 -14.52 14.66
C LEU A 147 -2.33 -15.90 15.35
N LEU A 148 -2.63 -15.93 16.64
CA LEU A 148 -2.64 -17.18 17.42
C LEU A 148 -4.04 -17.80 17.50
N PHE A 149 -5.10 -17.02 17.29
CA PHE A 149 -6.49 -17.47 17.38
C PHE A 149 -7.31 -17.14 16.12
N PRO A 150 -8.30 -17.97 15.73
CA PRO A 150 -9.15 -17.70 14.56
C PRO A 150 -9.92 -16.38 14.71
N ALA A 151 -9.68 -15.42 13.80
CA ALA A 151 -10.46 -14.19 13.72
C ALA A 151 -11.92 -14.50 13.35
N ARG A 152 -12.85 -13.82 14.03
CA ARG A 152 -14.27 -13.82 13.67
C ARG A 152 -14.46 -13.05 12.35
N LYS A 153 -15.16 -13.66 11.39
CA LYS A 153 -15.45 -13.06 10.08
C LYS A 153 -16.74 -12.24 10.18
N ASN A 154 -16.68 -11.01 9.70
CA ASN A 154 -17.79 -10.06 9.62
C ASN A 154 -18.24 -9.94 8.16
N LEU A 155 -19.51 -9.62 7.94
CA LEU A 155 -20.10 -9.43 6.62
C LEU A 155 -20.54 -7.98 6.46
N GLU A 156 -20.13 -7.33 5.38
CA GLU A 156 -20.70 -6.06 4.90
C GLU A 156 -21.71 -6.31 3.80
N ILE A 157 -22.88 -5.67 3.89
CA ILE A 157 -23.89 -5.62 2.83
C ILE A 157 -24.17 -4.15 2.50
N GLY A 158 -23.86 -3.77 1.28
CA GLY A 158 -24.11 -2.43 0.76
C GLY A 158 -25.57 -2.25 0.37
N LEU A 159 -26.20 -1.18 0.82
CA LEU A 159 -27.60 -0.91 0.55
C LEU A 159 -27.85 -0.45 -0.89
N ALA A 160 -26.88 0.21 -1.54
CA ALA A 160 -27.01 0.60 -2.94
C ALA A 160 -26.87 -0.60 -3.90
N LEU A 161 -26.28 -1.70 -3.42
CA LEU A 161 -26.31 -3.01 -4.08
C LEU A 161 -27.70 -3.64 -3.96
N VAL A 162 -28.23 -3.73 -2.73
CA VAL A 162 -29.55 -4.29 -2.44
C VAL A 162 -30.65 -3.59 -3.25
N ASN A 163 -30.49 -2.29 -3.49
CA ASN A 163 -31.46 -1.51 -4.25
C ASN A 163 -31.63 -1.91 -5.71
N VAL A 164 -30.58 -2.47 -6.34
CA VAL A 164 -30.58 -2.82 -7.76
C VAL A 164 -30.81 -4.32 -8.00
N LEU A 165 -30.40 -5.17 -7.07
CA LEU A 165 -30.50 -6.62 -7.23
C LEU A 165 -31.87 -7.18 -6.84
N THR A 166 -32.27 -8.21 -7.58
CA THR A 166 -33.39 -9.09 -7.20
C THR A 166 -32.98 -10.03 -6.07
N MET A 167 -33.95 -10.77 -5.51
CA MET A 167 -33.72 -11.74 -4.44
C MET A 167 -32.73 -12.83 -4.84
N SER A 168 -32.84 -13.38 -6.06
CA SER A 168 -31.93 -14.44 -6.54
C SER A 168 -30.52 -13.94 -6.80
N GLU A 169 -30.39 -12.75 -7.38
CA GLU A 169 -29.10 -12.11 -7.62
C GLU A 169 -28.40 -11.73 -6.31
N LEU A 170 -29.12 -11.19 -5.32
CA LEU A 170 -28.56 -10.92 -4.00
C LEU A 170 -28.14 -12.23 -3.31
N LYS A 171 -28.95 -13.29 -3.40
CA LYS A 171 -28.58 -14.62 -2.90
C LYS A 171 -27.26 -15.08 -3.53
N ALA A 172 -27.08 -14.90 -4.84
CA ALA A 172 -25.87 -15.31 -5.55
C ALA A 172 -24.63 -14.52 -5.11
N VAL A 173 -24.74 -13.19 -4.95
CA VAL A 173 -23.66 -12.36 -4.42
C VAL A 173 -23.31 -12.76 -2.99
N LEU A 174 -24.30 -12.92 -2.11
CA LEU A 174 -24.05 -13.35 -0.73
C LEU A 174 -23.48 -14.78 -0.68
N ALA A 175 -23.94 -15.69 -1.54
CA ALA A 175 -23.43 -17.06 -1.63
C ALA A 175 -21.95 -17.09 -2.05
N HIS A 176 -21.54 -16.19 -2.94
CA HIS A 176 -20.14 -15.97 -3.29
C HIS A 176 -19.33 -15.53 -2.05
N GLU A 177 -19.82 -14.53 -1.31
CA GLU A 177 -19.19 -14.10 -0.06
C GLU A 177 -19.09 -15.26 0.96
N PHE A 178 -20.14 -16.08 1.11
CA PHE A 178 -20.12 -17.29 1.94
C PHE A 178 -19.16 -18.37 1.43
N GLY A 179 -18.88 -18.40 0.12
CA GLY A 179 -17.77 -19.16 -0.45
C GLY A 179 -16.44 -18.78 0.19
N HIS A 180 -16.16 -17.49 0.41
CA HIS A 180 -15.00 -17.05 1.18
C HIS A 180 -15.09 -17.38 2.67
N PHE A 181 -16.29 -17.44 3.27
CA PHE A 181 -16.46 -17.93 4.65
C PHE A 181 -16.01 -19.38 4.79
N ALA A 182 -16.37 -20.27 3.86
CA ALA A 182 -16.01 -21.70 3.88
C ALA A 182 -14.52 -21.98 3.58
N GLN A 183 -13.85 -21.11 2.83
CA GLN A 183 -12.46 -21.30 2.44
C GLN A 183 -11.48 -21.16 3.60
N ARG A 184 -10.76 -22.25 3.93
CA ARG A 184 -9.69 -22.26 4.95
C ARG A 184 -8.47 -21.42 4.55
N SER A 185 -8.19 -21.30 3.25
CA SER A 185 -7.06 -20.51 2.72
C SER A 185 -7.18 -19.00 2.98
N MET A 186 -8.35 -18.51 3.39
CA MET A 186 -8.51 -17.13 3.89
C MET A 186 -7.57 -16.83 5.07
N ALA A 187 -7.17 -17.85 5.85
CA ALA A 187 -6.14 -17.67 6.87
C ALA A 187 -4.84 -17.15 6.28
N ILE A 188 -4.40 -17.67 5.13
CA ILE A 188 -3.18 -17.23 4.44
C ILE A 188 -3.28 -15.74 4.07
N GLY A 189 -4.43 -15.29 3.56
CA GLY A 189 -4.67 -13.87 3.27
C GLY A 189 -4.46 -12.96 4.49
N ARG A 190 -4.95 -13.37 5.67
CA ARG A 190 -4.74 -12.62 6.93
C ARG A 190 -3.27 -12.56 7.34
N TRP A 191 -2.55 -13.68 7.25
CA TRP A 191 -1.13 -13.70 7.58
C TRP A 191 -0.30 -12.84 6.61
N VAL A 192 -0.68 -12.84 5.33
CA VAL A 192 -0.08 -11.94 4.33
C VAL A 192 -0.35 -10.48 4.67
N TYR A 193 -1.55 -10.13 5.13
CA TYR A 193 -1.83 -8.77 5.61
C TYR A 193 -0.92 -8.38 6.78
N VAL A 194 -0.70 -9.27 7.75
CA VAL A 194 0.22 -8.98 8.85
C VAL A 194 1.67 -8.84 8.36
N ALA A 195 2.11 -9.70 7.45
CA ALA A 195 3.41 -9.54 6.79
C ALA A 195 3.52 -8.18 6.08
N GLN A 196 2.47 -7.72 5.41
CA GLN A 196 2.40 -6.40 4.78
C GLN A 196 2.42 -5.26 5.81
N GLN A 197 1.78 -5.40 6.98
CA GLN A 197 1.82 -4.40 8.06
C GLN A 197 3.24 -4.29 8.63
N ILE A 198 3.87 -5.42 8.96
CA ILE A 198 5.27 -5.48 9.40
C ILE A 198 6.16 -4.81 8.37
N ALA A 199 6.00 -5.18 7.10
CA ALA A 199 6.77 -4.62 6.01
C ALA A 199 6.51 -3.12 5.82
N THR A 200 5.28 -2.63 5.97
CA THR A 200 4.94 -1.21 5.90
C THR A 200 5.66 -0.41 6.99
N GLN A 201 5.68 -0.92 8.22
CA GLN A 201 6.39 -0.26 9.33
C GLN A 201 7.91 -0.22 9.13
N ILE A 202 8.48 -1.23 8.47
CA ILE A 202 9.93 -1.31 8.22
C ILE A 202 10.34 -0.51 6.98
N ILE A 203 9.59 -0.66 5.89
CA ILE A 203 9.93 -0.19 4.55
C ILE A 203 9.38 1.22 4.30
N ALA A 204 8.11 1.47 4.62
CA ALA A 204 7.40 2.65 4.15
C ALA A 204 7.43 3.82 5.14
N ARG A 205 7.44 3.56 6.46
CA ARG A 205 7.41 4.62 7.47
C ARG A 205 8.82 5.12 7.77
N ARG A 206 9.12 6.36 7.35
CA ARG A 206 10.27 7.10 7.89
C ARG A 206 9.92 7.62 9.27
N ASP A 207 10.72 7.25 10.25
CA ASP A 207 10.46 7.58 11.64
C ASP A 207 11.67 8.22 12.32
N ALA A 208 11.57 8.37 13.64
CA ALA A 208 12.61 9.00 14.44
C ALA A 208 13.99 8.34 14.26
N LEU A 209 14.05 7.04 13.94
CA LEU A 209 15.31 6.33 13.70
C LEU A 209 15.95 6.75 12.38
N ASP A 210 15.16 6.95 11.32
CA ASP A 210 15.66 7.51 10.06
C ASP A 210 16.09 8.99 10.23
N GLY A 211 15.36 9.75 11.03
CA GLY A 211 15.73 11.12 11.40
C GLY A 211 17.06 11.18 12.16
N PHE A 212 17.26 10.26 13.11
CA PHE A 212 18.52 10.08 13.83
C PHE A 212 19.68 9.73 12.90
N LEU A 213 19.49 8.77 11.98
CA LEU A 213 20.52 8.41 10.99
C LEU A 213 20.88 9.59 10.07
N GLN A 214 19.89 10.36 9.63
CA GLN A 214 20.15 11.57 8.83
C GLN A 214 20.88 12.64 9.61
N GLY A 215 20.53 12.84 10.88
CA GLY A 215 21.26 13.70 11.80
C GLY A 215 22.72 13.27 11.88
N LEU A 216 22.97 12.02 12.27
CA LEU A 216 24.31 11.44 12.40
C LEU A 216 25.13 11.53 11.10
N SER A 217 24.48 11.30 9.96
CA SER A 217 25.11 11.37 8.63
C SER A 217 25.47 12.80 8.18
N ARG A 218 24.97 13.83 8.86
CA ARG A 218 25.23 15.26 8.61
C ARG A 218 26.08 15.92 9.69
N PHE A 219 26.48 15.17 10.72
CA PHE A 219 27.45 15.62 11.72
C PHE A 219 28.87 15.66 11.12
N ASP A 220 29.87 15.93 11.97
CA ASP A 220 31.30 15.91 11.61
C ASP A 220 31.67 14.61 10.84
N LEU A 221 32.54 14.75 9.84
CA LEU A 221 33.06 13.67 8.99
C LEU A 221 33.55 12.46 9.79
N ARG A 222 34.07 12.66 11.00
CA ARG A 222 34.55 11.58 11.89
C ARG A 222 33.45 10.63 12.37
N LEU A 223 32.20 11.09 12.43
CA LEU A 223 31.03 10.32 12.87
C LEU A 223 30.06 10.02 11.71
N ALA A 224 30.06 10.84 10.66
CA ALA A 224 29.17 10.71 9.51
C ALA A 224 29.29 9.36 8.79
N TRP A 225 30.50 8.79 8.71
CA TRP A 225 30.72 7.50 8.04
C TRP A 225 29.98 6.34 8.73
N VAL A 226 29.80 6.38 10.05
CA VAL A 226 28.99 5.41 10.81
C VAL A 226 27.52 5.53 10.41
N GLY A 227 27.02 6.76 10.31
CA GLY A 227 25.67 7.05 9.83
C GLY A 227 25.43 6.57 8.40
N TRP A 228 26.41 6.76 7.49
CA TRP A 228 26.34 6.28 6.12
C TRP A 228 26.34 4.75 6.05
N LEU A 229 27.22 4.09 6.80
CA LEU A 229 27.28 2.64 6.87
C LEU A 229 25.96 2.04 7.38
N LEU A 230 25.45 2.54 8.52
CA LEU A 230 24.15 2.11 9.06
C LEU A 230 23.01 2.36 8.08
N SER A 231 23.03 3.48 7.36
CA SER A 231 22.02 3.79 6.33
C SER A 231 22.02 2.79 5.18
N VAL A 232 23.21 2.35 4.73
CA VAL A 232 23.35 1.30 3.71
C VAL A 232 22.86 -0.05 4.21
N ILE A 233 23.16 -0.41 5.47
CA ILE A 233 22.70 -1.66 6.09
C ILE A 233 21.17 -1.64 6.21
N VAL A 234 20.58 -0.57 6.75
CA VAL A 234 19.11 -0.42 6.85
C VAL A 234 18.46 -0.47 5.46
N TRP A 235 19.03 0.20 4.47
CA TRP A 235 18.57 0.12 3.08
C TRP A 235 18.62 -1.32 2.53
N SER A 236 19.67 -2.08 2.83
CA SER A 236 19.81 -3.47 2.41
C SER A 236 18.76 -4.38 3.05
N ILE A 237 18.52 -4.24 4.36
CA ILE A 237 17.49 -4.99 5.09
C ILE A 237 16.11 -4.67 4.51
N ARG A 238 15.78 -3.39 4.31
CA ARG A 238 14.52 -2.97 3.68
C ARG A 238 14.35 -3.57 2.29
N SER A 239 15.40 -3.53 1.48
CA SER A 239 15.40 -4.04 0.10
C SER A 239 15.19 -5.56 0.03
N LEU A 240 15.83 -6.31 0.94
CA LEU A 240 15.67 -7.76 1.09
C LEU A 240 14.24 -8.11 1.53
N MET A 241 13.73 -7.44 2.57
CA MET A 241 12.37 -7.65 3.07
C MET A 241 11.31 -7.31 2.03
N ASP A 242 11.46 -6.20 1.30
CA ASP A 242 10.57 -5.83 0.18
C ASP A 242 10.58 -6.88 -0.93
N ALA A 243 11.75 -7.41 -1.30
CA ALA A 243 11.84 -8.45 -2.33
C ALA A 243 11.11 -9.74 -1.91
N LEU A 244 11.31 -10.19 -0.66
CA LEU A 244 10.60 -11.36 -0.13
C LEU A 244 9.09 -11.10 -0.06
N LEU A 245 8.66 -9.92 0.41
CA LEU A 245 7.25 -9.55 0.46
C LEU A 245 6.61 -9.55 -0.93
N ARG A 246 7.32 -9.09 -1.97
CA ARG A 246 6.80 -9.12 -3.35
C ARG A 246 6.51 -10.54 -3.83
N VAL A 247 7.36 -11.50 -3.46
CA VAL A 247 7.09 -12.92 -3.74
C VAL A 247 5.83 -13.39 -3.02
N VAL A 248 5.67 -13.03 -1.74
CA VAL A 248 4.47 -13.32 -0.95
C VAL A 248 3.22 -12.72 -1.59
N VAL A 249 3.26 -11.44 -1.97
CA VAL A 249 2.14 -10.73 -2.61
C VAL A 249 1.82 -11.33 -3.98
N LEU A 250 2.82 -11.71 -4.76
CA LEU A 250 2.60 -12.36 -6.06
C LEU A 250 1.93 -13.74 -5.89
N ALA A 251 2.41 -14.54 -4.94
CA ALA A 251 1.82 -15.84 -4.63
C ALA A 251 0.38 -15.69 -4.10
N GLN A 252 0.15 -14.72 -3.22
CA GLN A 252 -1.16 -14.40 -2.66
C GLN A 252 -2.15 -13.90 -3.72
N ARG A 253 -1.74 -13.03 -4.65
CA ARG A 253 -2.58 -12.61 -5.79
C ARG A 253 -2.99 -13.80 -6.66
N SER A 254 -2.05 -14.71 -6.95
CA SER A 254 -2.38 -15.92 -7.72
C SER A 254 -3.32 -16.86 -6.97
N LEU A 255 -3.22 -16.94 -5.64
CA LEU A 255 -4.14 -17.72 -4.80
C LEU A 255 -5.52 -17.07 -4.73
N SER A 256 -5.59 -15.76 -4.48
CA SER A 256 -6.84 -14.98 -4.42
C SER A 256 -7.66 -15.19 -5.68
N ARG A 257 -7.04 -15.17 -6.86
CA ARG A 257 -7.74 -15.52 -8.10
C ARG A 257 -8.44 -16.88 -8.10
N GLN A 258 -7.77 -17.92 -7.58
CA GLN A 258 -8.36 -19.26 -7.49
C GLN A 258 -9.45 -19.33 -6.42
N MET A 259 -9.32 -18.52 -5.37
CA MET A 259 -10.34 -18.34 -4.34
C MET A 259 -11.61 -17.71 -4.91
N GLU A 260 -11.49 -16.76 -5.84
CA GLU A 260 -12.65 -16.15 -6.52
C GLU A 260 -13.43 -17.17 -7.36
N PHE A 261 -12.74 -17.92 -8.23
CA PHE A 261 -13.41 -18.95 -9.03
C PHE A 261 -14.06 -20.04 -8.16
N GLN A 262 -13.44 -20.35 -7.02
CA GLN A 262 -14.00 -21.31 -6.08
C GLN A 262 -15.23 -20.77 -5.35
N ALA A 263 -15.24 -19.47 -5.02
CA ALA A 263 -16.40 -18.79 -4.42
C ALA A 263 -17.55 -18.68 -5.43
N ASP A 264 -17.26 -18.39 -6.70
CA ASP A 264 -18.23 -18.43 -7.79
C ASP A 264 -18.90 -19.80 -7.91
N LEU A 265 -18.14 -20.90 -7.83
CA LEU A 265 -18.72 -22.24 -7.88
C LEU A 265 -19.59 -22.57 -6.66
N VAL A 266 -19.31 -21.99 -5.48
CA VAL A 266 -20.20 -22.08 -4.32
C VAL A 266 -21.51 -21.32 -4.60
N ALA A 267 -21.44 -20.12 -5.14
CA ALA A 267 -22.65 -19.38 -5.55
C ALA A 267 -23.47 -20.19 -6.56
N VAL A 268 -22.83 -20.70 -7.62
CA VAL A 268 -23.49 -21.52 -8.66
C VAL A 268 -24.14 -22.77 -8.06
N SER A 269 -23.51 -23.42 -7.08
CA SER A 269 -24.09 -24.59 -6.41
C SER A 269 -25.37 -24.27 -5.62
N LEU A 270 -25.57 -23.01 -5.21
CA LEU A 270 -26.70 -22.59 -4.36
C LEU A 270 -27.77 -21.79 -5.12
N THR A 271 -27.42 -21.20 -6.26
CA THR A 271 -28.30 -20.29 -7.02
C THR A 271 -28.41 -20.61 -8.50
N GLY A 272 -27.64 -21.57 -9.03
CA GLY A 272 -27.53 -21.82 -10.47
C GLY A 272 -26.53 -20.90 -11.18
N SER A 273 -26.27 -21.21 -12.45
CA SER A 273 -25.18 -20.61 -13.23
C SER A 273 -25.41 -19.17 -13.71
N ASP A 274 -26.67 -18.71 -13.72
CA ASP A 274 -27.03 -17.43 -14.34
C ASP A 274 -27.08 -16.27 -13.34
N GLU A 275 -27.54 -16.49 -12.10
CA GLU A 275 -27.81 -15.41 -11.12
C GLU A 275 -26.57 -14.57 -10.78
N LEU A 276 -25.41 -15.19 -10.64
CA LEU A 276 -24.15 -14.47 -10.39
C LEU A 276 -23.76 -13.61 -11.61
N VAL A 277 -23.99 -14.11 -12.83
CA VAL A 277 -23.68 -13.42 -14.08
C VAL A 277 -24.64 -12.24 -14.29
N HIS A 278 -25.91 -12.42 -13.95
CA HIS A 278 -26.92 -11.37 -13.96
C HIS A 278 -26.58 -10.24 -12.98
N ALA A 279 -26.19 -10.59 -11.76
CA ALA A 279 -25.70 -9.63 -10.78
C ALA A 279 -24.47 -8.87 -11.30
N LEU A 280 -23.46 -9.58 -11.83
CA LEU A 280 -22.26 -9.00 -12.44
C LEU A 280 -22.59 -7.95 -13.51
N HIS A 281 -23.59 -8.21 -14.34
CA HIS A 281 -24.02 -7.31 -15.40
C HIS A 281 -24.70 -6.04 -14.84
N LYS A 282 -25.66 -6.21 -13.93
CA LYS A 282 -26.38 -5.08 -13.33
C LYS A 282 -25.48 -4.16 -12.49
N LEU A 283 -24.42 -4.71 -11.90
CA LEU A 283 -23.50 -3.98 -11.05
C LEU A 283 -22.82 -2.79 -11.75
N GLN A 284 -22.54 -2.88 -13.05
CA GLN A 284 -21.96 -1.76 -13.80
C GLN A 284 -22.89 -0.54 -13.83
N ALA A 285 -24.18 -0.77 -14.10
CA ALA A 285 -25.20 0.28 -14.06
C ALA A 285 -25.46 0.77 -12.63
N ALA A 286 -25.38 -0.13 -11.64
CA ALA A 286 -25.53 0.21 -10.23
C ALA A 286 -24.43 1.18 -9.75
N ASP A 287 -23.16 0.91 -10.10
CA ASP A 287 -22.00 1.74 -9.75
C ASP A 287 -22.05 3.12 -10.42
N ASP A 288 -22.36 3.18 -11.72
CA ASP A 288 -22.51 4.45 -12.44
C ASP A 288 -23.67 5.29 -11.87
N ALA A 289 -24.83 4.66 -11.68
CA ALA A 289 -26.01 5.35 -11.14
C ALA A 289 -25.78 5.83 -9.70
N TRP A 290 -25.11 5.03 -8.86
CA TRP A 290 -24.79 5.45 -7.50
C TRP A 290 -23.81 6.62 -7.49
N SER A 291 -22.76 6.56 -8.31
CA SER A 291 -21.80 7.67 -8.46
C SER A 291 -22.49 8.97 -8.92
N ARG A 292 -23.47 8.87 -9.82
CA ARG A 292 -24.29 10.02 -10.25
C ARG A 292 -25.24 10.49 -9.15
N ALA A 293 -25.81 9.58 -8.36
CA ALA A 293 -26.66 9.92 -7.21
C ALA A 293 -25.88 10.68 -6.13
N LEU A 294 -24.63 10.29 -5.86
CA LEU A 294 -23.74 11.01 -4.94
C LEU A 294 -23.41 12.41 -5.45
N ARG A 295 -23.05 12.56 -6.73
CA ARG A 295 -22.83 13.90 -7.34
C ARG A 295 -24.09 14.76 -7.37
N PHE A 296 -25.26 14.14 -7.52
CA PHE A 296 -26.54 14.83 -7.39
C PHE A 296 -26.75 15.31 -5.95
N ALA A 297 -26.47 14.46 -4.96
CA ALA A 297 -26.56 14.81 -3.54
C ALA A 297 -25.61 15.95 -3.16
N GLU A 298 -24.34 15.89 -3.56
CA GLU A 298 -23.35 16.94 -3.34
C GLU A 298 -23.84 18.29 -3.91
N SER A 299 -24.42 18.27 -5.12
CA SER A 299 -25.00 19.46 -5.75
C SER A 299 -26.20 20.02 -4.98
N GLU A 300 -27.15 19.18 -4.56
CA GLU A 300 -28.32 19.62 -3.79
C GLU A 300 -27.91 20.18 -2.42
N ILE A 301 -26.95 19.52 -1.75
CA ILE A 301 -26.41 19.96 -0.46
C ILE A 301 -25.74 21.32 -0.60
N GLY A 302 -24.99 21.54 -1.67
CA GLY A 302 -24.42 22.85 -2.01
C GLY A 302 -25.49 23.95 -2.19
N GLN A 303 -26.70 23.57 -2.57
CA GLN A 303 -27.87 24.46 -2.66
C GLN A 303 -28.71 24.49 -1.36
N GLY A 304 -28.21 23.93 -0.27
CA GLY A 304 -28.86 23.93 1.04
C GLY A 304 -29.99 22.91 1.19
N ARG A 305 -30.13 21.94 0.27
CA ARG A 305 -31.17 20.90 0.32
C ARG A 305 -30.56 19.52 0.46
N LEU A 306 -31.09 18.71 1.38
CA LEU A 306 -30.70 17.31 1.54
C LEU A 306 -31.71 16.42 0.81
N PRO A 307 -31.31 15.64 -0.21
CA PRO A 307 -32.21 14.74 -0.91
C PRO A 307 -32.93 13.75 0.02
N HIS A 308 -34.20 13.47 -0.26
CA HIS A 308 -35.03 12.60 0.57
C HIS A 308 -34.57 11.12 0.54
N ASP A 309 -34.40 10.55 -0.65
CA ASP A 309 -34.02 9.15 -0.83
C ASP A 309 -33.04 9.00 -2.02
N LEU A 310 -31.75 8.77 -1.72
CA LEU A 310 -30.72 8.55 -2.73
C LEU A 310 -30.85 7.21 -3.46
N PHE A 311 -31.54 6.22 -2.88
CA PHE A 311 -31.76 4.92 -3.50
C PHE A 311 -32.85 5.02 -4.57
N GLU A 312 -33.90 5.80 -4.34
CA GLU A 312 -34.88 6.12 -5.38
C GLU A 312 -34.22 6.94 -6.51
N VAL A 313 -33.36 7.91 -6.17
CA VAL A 313 -32.56 8.65 -7.15
C VAL A 313 -31.70 7.70 -8.00
N GLN A 314 -31.03 6.71 -7.39
CA GLN A 314 -30.24 5.70 -8.11
C GLN A 314 -31.12 4.92 -9.11
N THR A 315 -32.27 4.41 -8.67
CA THR A 315 -33.23 3.69 -9.52
C THR A 315 -33.69 4.55 -10.70
N ARG A 316 -34.02 5.81 -10.43
CA ARG A 316 -34.51 6.74 -11.45
C ARG A 316 -33.42 7.08 -12.46
N ILE A 317 -32.16 7.22 -12.04
CA ILE A 317 -31.01 7.46 -12.92
C ILE A 317 -30.78 6.27 -13.87
N ILE A 318 -30.90 5.03 -13.40
CA ILE A 318 -30.81 3.85 -14.28
C ILE A 318 -31.88 3.92 -15.36
N GLY A 319 -33.14 4.18 -14.99
CA GLY A 319 -34.24 4.30 -15.94
C GLY A 319 -34.11 5.47 -16.93
N LYS A 320 -33.64 6.64 -16.46
CA LYS A 320 -33.34 7.78 -17.35
C LYS A 320 -32.23 7.45 -18.34
N THR A 321 -31.17 6.80 -17.87
CA THR A 321 -30.02 6.46 -18.71
C THR A 321 -30.40 5.42 -19.77
N ALA A 322 -31.17 4.40 -19.40
CA ALA A 322 -31.73 3.43 -20.35
C ALA A 322 -32.54 4.12 -21.45
N SER A 323 -33.43 5.04 -21.07
CA SER A 323 -34.24 5.82 -22.02
C SER A 323 -33.39 6.71 -22.93
N ILE A 324 -32.41 7.43 -22.38
CA ILE A 324 -31.50 8.31 -23.15
C ILE A 324 -30.71 7.50 -24.18
N LEU A 325 -30.22 6.33 -23.79
CA LEU A 325 -29.45 5.43 -24.65
C LEU A 325 -30.33 4.67 -25.65
N ASN A 326 -31.66 4.69 -25.48
CA ASN A 326 -32.59 3.81 -26.18
C ASN A 326 -32.18 2.33 -26.04
N ASP A 327 -31.74 1.95 -24.84
CA ASP A 327 -31.24 0.63 -24.49
C ASP A 327 -32.00 0.10 -23.27
N ASP A 328 -33.02 -0.72 -23.55
CA ASP A 328 -33.87 -1.34 -22.52
C ASP A 328 -33.13 -2.39 -21.67
N THR A 329 -31.90 -2.76 -22.05
CA THR A 329 -31.03 -3.67 -21.30
C THR A 329 -30.08 -2.94 -20.35
N TYR A 330 -30.03 -1.59 -20.35
CA TYR A 330 -29.19 -0.87 -19.40
C TYR A 330 -29.66 -1.07 -17.95
N GLY A 331 -28.84 -1.75 -17.14
CA GLY A 331 -29.18 -2.12 -15.76
C GLY A 331 -30.22 -3.25 -15.66
N ARG A 332 -30.49 -3.96 -16.76
CA ARG A 332 -31.39 -5.12 -16.83
C ARG A 332 -30.71 -6.24 -17.59
N VAL A 333 -31.02 -7.48 -17.24
CA VAL A 333 -30.40 -8.62 -17.93
C VAL A 333 -31.01 -8.75 -19.34
N PRO A 334 -30.20 -8.90 -20.40
CA PRO A 334 -30.71 -9.17 -21.74
C PRO A 334 -31.56 -10.45 -21.76
N PRO A 335 -32.70 -10.47 -22.48
CA PRO A 335 -33.55 -11.65 -22.54
C PRO A 335 -32.80 -12.84 -23.16
N VAL A 336 -32.96 -14.03 -22.57
CA VAL A 336 -32.37 -15.28 -23.08
C VAL A 336 -33.33 -15.94 -24.07
N ASN A 337 -32.84 -16.26 -25.26
CA ASN A 337 -33.61 -17.04 -26.23
C ASN A 337 -33.92 -18.44 -25.68
N PRO A 338 -35.19 -18.88 -25.70
CA PRO A 338 -35.56 -20.24 -25.28
C PRO A 338 -34.74 -21.30 -26.03
N GLY A 339 -34.07 -22.20 -25.29
CA GLY A 339 -33.23 -23.27 -25.86
C GLY A 339 -31.73 -22.94 -26.00
N ALA A 340 -31.30 -21.71 -25.71
CA ALA A 340 -29.88 -21.33 -25.66
C ALA A 340 -29.26 -21.39 -24.25
N ASN A 341 -29.98 -21.96 -23.28
CA ASN A 341 -29.57 -22.04 -21.87
C ASN A 341 -28.18 -22.71 -21.75
N GLY A 342 -27.28 -22.09 -20.98
CA GLY A 342 -25.87 -22.51 -20.83
C GLY A 342 -24.92 -22.09 -21.96
N LYS A 343 -25.40 -21.82 -23.18
CA LYS A 343 -24.60 -21.28 -24.29
C LYS A 343 -24.67 -19.75 -24.39
N HIS A 344 -25.75 -19.15 -23.90
CA HIS A 344 -25.89 -17.70 -23.84
C HIS A 344 -24.75 -17.08 -23.00
N ARG A 345 -24.15 -16.02 -23.53
CA ARG A 345 -23.11 -15.22 -22.86
C ARG A 345 -23.58 -13.78 -22.76
N VAL A 346 -23.61 -13.27 -21.53
CA VAL A 346 -23.96 -11.87 -21.25
C VAL A 346 -22.78 -10.96 -21.61
N PHE A 347 -21.55 -11.41 -21.33
CA PHE A 347 -20.34 -10.66 -21.62
C PHE A 347 -19.76 -11.04 -22.99
N LYS A 348 -19.91 -10.15 -23.97
CA LYS A 348 -19.47 -10.38 -25.37
C LYS A 348 -17.94 -10.32 -25.54
N THR A 349 -17.25 -9.52 -24.73
CA THR A 349 -15.79 -9.36 -24.77
C THR A 349 -15.12 -10.26 -23.73
N SER A 350 -14.09 -11.01 -24.16
CA SER A 350 -13.27 -11.88 -23.29
C SER A 350 -12.55 -11.14 -22.15
N PHE A 351 -12.66 -9.81 -22.10
CA PHE A 351 -12.05 -8.96 -21.09
C PHE A 351 -13.02 -7.98 -20.42
N ALA A 352 -14.32 -8.29 -20.39
CA ALA A 352 -15.30 -7.48 -19.67
C ALA A 352 -14.83 -7.22 -18.23
N GLN A 353 -14.60 -5.95 -17.90
CA GLN A 353 -14.05 -5.56 -16.60
C GLN A 353 -15.02 -5.92 -15.48
N PRO A 354 -14.52 -6.38 -14.33
CA PRO A 354 -15.38 -6.56 -13.17
C PRO A 354 -15.93 -5.20 -12.69
N PRO A 355 -17.12 -5.18 -12.07
CA PRO A 355 -17.67 -3.98 -11.45
C PRO A 355 -16.76 -3.45 -10.33
N GLN A 356 -16.98 -2.21 -9.87
CA GLN A 356 -16.08 -1.52 -8.96
C GLN A 356 -15.85 -2.30 -7.66
N MET A 357 -16.91 -2.88 -7.09
CA MET A 357 -16.85 -3.74 -5.90
C MET A 357 -15.89 -4.93 -6.06
N TRP A 358 -15.76 -5.42 -7.29
CA TRP A 358 -14.93 -6.57 -7.64
C TRP A 358 -13.77 -6.18 -8.56
N SER A 359 -13.32 -4.92 -8.52
CA SER A 359 -12.23 -4.40 -9.35
C SER A 359 -10.90 -5.17 -9.23
N THR A 360 -10.72 -5.92 -8.15
CA THR A 360 -9.57 -6.79 -7.90
C THR A 360 -9.80 -8.26 -8.29
N HIS A 361 -11.01 -8.62 -8.70
CA HIS A 361 -11.41 -9.97 -9.09
C HIS A 361 -11.03 -10.27 -10.57
N PRO A 362 -11.15 -11.53 -11.02
CA PRO A 362 -11.08 -11.86 -12.44
C PRO A 362 -12.11 -11.10 -13.27
N SER A 363 -11.91 -11.05 -14.60
CA SER A 363 -12.85 -10.43 -15.52
C SER A 363 -14.24 -11.08 -15.42
N SER A 364 -15.30 -10.31 -15.65
CA SER A 364 -16.68 -10.82 -15.62
C SER A 364 -16.88 -11.94 -16.64
N SER A 365 -16.17 -11.89 -17.77
CA SER A 365 -16.17 -12.95 -18.78
C SER A 365 -15.53 -14.26 -18.29
N ASP A 366 -14.37 -14.20 -17.61
CA ASP A 366 -13.74 -15.39 -16.99
C ASP A 366 -14.69 -16.02 -15.96
N ARG A 367 -15.37 -15.18 -15.18
CA ARG A 367 -16.30 -15.62 -14.13
C ARG A 367 -17.55 -16.26 -14.72
N GLU A 368 -18.09 -15.69 -15.80
CA GLU A 368 -19.18 -16.30 -16.56
C GLU A 368 -18.77 -17.65 -17.17
N GLU A 369 -17.55 -17.75 -17.72
CA GLU A 369 -17.03 -19.02 -18.25
C GLU A 369 -16.90 -20.07 -17.14
N ASN A 370 -16.36 -19.68 -15.97
CA ASN A 370 -16.26 -20.57 -14.81
C ASN A 370 -17.65 -21.00 -14.31
N ALA A 371 -18.60 -20.07 -14.21
CA ALA A 371 -19.95 -20.32 -13.71
C ALA A 371 -20.79 -21.21 -14.65
N LYS A 372 -20.58 -21.09 -15.96
CA LYS A 372 -21.30 -21.85 -17.01
C LYS A 372 -20.53 -23.06 -17.53
N ARG A 373 -19.36 -23.39 -16.96
CA ARG A 373 -18.56 -24.57 -17.34
C ARG A 373 -19.34 -25.87 -17.15
N VAL A 374 -20.06 -25.96 -16.02
CA VAL A 374 -21.10 -26.96 -15.76
C VAL A 374 -22.36 -26.19 -15.51
N TYR A 375 -23.25 -26.14 -16.49
CA TYR A 375 -24.44 -25.30 -16.41
C TYR A 375 -25.49 -25.93 -15.49
N LEU A 376 -25.90 -25.18 -14.47
CA LEU A 376 -26.95 -25.54 -13.52
C LEU A 376 -28.13 -24.57 -13.64
N PRO A 377 -29.30 -25.00 -14.13
CA PRO A 377 -30.48 -24.16 -14.19
C PRO A 377 -31.07 -23.96 -12.78
N SER A 378 -31.61 -22.77 -12.53
CA SER A 378 -32.37 -22.46 -11.32
C SER A 378 -33.52 -21.51 -11.67
N THR A 379 -34.55 -21.46 -10.83
CA THR A 379 -35.65 -20.51 -11.00
C THR A 379 -35.23 -19.13 -10.52
N HIS A 380 -35.42 -18.12 -11.36
CA HIS A 380 -35.17 -16.72 -11.01
C HIS A 380 -36.34 -16.14 -10.21
N ASP A 381 -36.04 -15.56 -9.06
CA ASP A 381 -36.97 -14.79 -8.22
C ASP A 381 -36.71 -13.28 -8.40
N GLU A 382 -37.58 -12.64 -9.17
CA GLU A 382 -37.52 -11.22 -9.54
C GLU A 382 -37.89 -10.25 -8.42
N ARG A 383 -38.39 -10.73 -7.28
CA ARG A 383 -38.80 -9.85 -6.17
C ARG A 383 -37.62 -9.03 -5.66
N SER A 384 -37.91 -7.82 -5.17
CA SER A 384 -36.89 -6.92 -4.63
C SER A 384 -36.17 -7.53 -3.43
N ALA A 385 -34.84 -7.40 -3.42
CA ALA A 385 -34.00 -7.80 -2.29
C ALA A 385 -34.31 -7.03 -0.98
N TRP A 386 -34.94 -5.85 -1.07
CA TRP A 386 -35.39 -5.08 0.10
C TRP A 386 -36.36 -5.86 1.01
N LEU A 387 -37.04 -6.90 0.50
CA LEU A 387 -37.92 -7.77 1.30
C LEU A 387 -37.17 -8.54 2.40
N LEU A 388 -35.84 -8.66 2.34
CA LEU A 388 -35.04 -9.26 3.40
C LEU A 388 -34.84 -8.33 4.61
N PHE A 389 -35.10 -7.03 4.45
CA PHE A 389 -34.79 -6.02 5.44
C PHE A 389 -36.05 -5.51 6.14
N ASP A 390 -35.91 -5.27 7.44
CA ASP A 390 -36.90 -4.66 8.32
C ASP A 390 -36.63 -3.15 8.43
N HIS A 391 -37.69 -2.34 8.51
CA HIS A 391 -37.59 -0.88 8.66
C HIS A 391 -36.70 -0.18 7.60
N VAL A 392 -36.86 -0.56 6.33
CA VAL A 392 -36.05 -0.10 5.18
C VAL A 392 -35.80 1.41 5.17
N GLU A 393 -36.84 2.22 5.34
CA GLU A 393 -36.72 3.68 5.31
C GLU A 393 -35.73 4.22 6.36
N ARG A 394 -35.73 3.65 7.58
CA ARG A 394 -34.75 4.04 8.62
C ARG A 394 -33.33 3.66 8.25
N LEU A 395 -33.14 2.52 7.58
CA LEU A 395 -31.83 2.08 7.11
C LEU A 395 -31.30 3.02 6.02
N LYS A 396 -32.16 3.40 5.06
CA LYS A 396 -31.82 4.35 3.99
C LYS A 396 -31.40 5.69 4.57
N THR A 397 -32.21 6.29 5.46
CA THR A 397 -31.88 7.58 6.10
C THR A 397 -30.55 7.53 6.83
N LYS A 398 -30.28 6.45 7.58
CA LYS A 398 -29.02 6.29 8.33
C LYS A 398 -27.81 6.15 7.40
N ALA A 399 -27.96 5.44 6.28
CA ALA A 399 -26.91 5.28 5.30
C ALA A 399 -26.56 6.62 4.62
N VAL A 400 -27.57 7.43 4.26
CA VAL A 400 -27.37 8.78 3.73
C VAL A 400 -26.69 9.69 4.75
N ALA A 401 -27.12 9.67 6.02
CA ALA A 401 -26.50 10.47 7.08
C ALA A 401 -25.01 10.16 7.26
N THR A 402 -24.62 8.89 7.08
CA THR A 402 -23.21 8.46 7.19
C THR A 402 -22.36 9.02 6.03
N LEU A 403 -22.93 9.17 4.83
CA LEU A 403 -22.24 9.73 3.67
C LEU A 403 -22.07 11.25 3.76
N VAL A 404 -23.12 11.93 4.20
CA VAL A 404 -23.20 13.39 4.19
C VAL A 404 -22.46 14.00 5.39
N GLY A 405 -22.32 13.24 6.48
CA GLY A 405 -21.73 13.72 7.74
C GLY A 405 -22.74 14.48 8.59
N ASN A 406 -22.53 14.48 9.91
CA ASN A 406 -23.49 15.05 10.87
C ASN A 406 -23.52 16.59 10.89
N ASP A 407 -22.55 17.26 10.26
CA ASP A 407 -22.36 18.71 10.35
C ASP A 407 -22.98 19.51 9.18
N VAL A 408 -23.75 18.84 8.31
CA VAL A 408 -24.32 19.48 7.12
C VAL A 408 -25.55 20.32 7.46
N LYS A 409 -25.47 21.62 7.14
CA LYS A 409 -26.53 22.62 7.37
C LYS A 409 -27.53 22.70 6.20
N ALA A 410 -27.99 21.55 5.70
CA ALA A 410 -28.98 21.48 4.62
C ALA A 410 -30.36 21.08 5.15
N GLN A 411 -31.43 21.66 4.60
CA GLN A 411 -32.80 21.32 4.97
C GLN A 411 -33.26 20.04 4.25
N PRO A 412 -33.93 19.09 4.92
CA PRO A 412 -34.49 17.92 4.26
C PRO A 412 -35.48 18.32 3.16
N ALA A 413 -35.26 17.85 1.94
CA ALA A 413 -36.19 18.00 0.82
C ALA A 413 -37.32 16.97 0.90
N THR A 414 -38.47 17.28 0.31
CA THR A 414 -39.55 16.30 0.12
C THR A 414 -39.17 15.28 -0.96
N PRO A 415 -39.81 14.09 -1.00
CA PRO A 415 -39.67 13.16 -2.11
C PRO A 415 -39.93 13.83 -3.47
N GLU A 416 -41.02 14.61 -3.55
CA GLU A 416 -41.42 15.30 -4.77
C GLU A 416 -40.40 16.34 -5.22
N ASP A 417 -39.84 17.12 -4.29
CA ASP A 417 -38.83 18.13 -4.61
C ASP A 417 -37.52 17.48 -5.07
N THR A 418 -37.11 16.39 -4.42
CA THR A 418 -35.91 15.62 -4.80
C THR A 418 -36.04 15.07 -6.22
N LEU A 419 -37.18 14.44 -6.53
CA LEU A 419 -37.43 13.88 -7.86
C LEU A 419 -37.63 14.98 -8.91
N ARG A 420 -38.27 16.10 -8.56
CA ARG A 420 -38.40 17.25 -9.47
C ARG A 420 -37.03 17.84 -9.83
N ALA A 421 -36.13 18.01 -8.86
CA ALA A 421 -34.78 18.49 -9.12
C ALA A 421 -33.99 17.51 -10.02
N LEU A 422 -34.15 16.20 -9.80
CA LEU A 422 -33.54 15.18 -10.65
C LEU A 422 -34.12 15.21 -12.07
N ASP A 423 -35.45 15.28 -12.20
CA ASP A 423 -36.14 15.34 -13.49
C ASP A 423 -35.80 16.63 -14.25
N GLN A 424 -35.60 17.77 -13.57
CA GLN A 424 -35.07 18.98 -14.21
C GLN A 424 -33.68 18.76 -14.81
N ARG A 425 -32.80 18.04 -14.10
CA ARG A 425 -31.44 17.75 -14.57
C ARG A 425 -31.42 16.81 -15.78
N TYR A 426 -32.35 15.86 -15.83
CA TYR A 426 -32.51 14.91 -16.94
C TYR A 426 -33.55 15.33 -17.99
N GLY A 427 -34.23 16.46 -17.78
CA GLY A 427 -35.22 17.04 -18.69
C GLY A 427 -34.61 18.02 -19.71
N LEU A 428 -33.29 18.15 -19.70
CA LEU A 428 -32.55 18.92 -20.69
C LEU A 428 -32.74 18.32 -22.09
N GLN A 429 -32.86 19.19 -23.09
CA GLN A 429 -33.02 18.83 -24.50
C GLN A 429 -31.94 17.83 -24.94
N GLN A 430 -30.69 17.98 -24.50
CA GLN A 430 -29.60 17.06 -24.83
C GLN A 430 -29.83 15.58 -24.42
N TYR A 431 -30.77 15.32 -23.51
CA TYR A 431 -31.13 13.98 -23.04
C TYR A 431 -32.42 13.44 -23.68
N ASP A 432 -32.98 14.14 -24.66
CA ASP A 432 -34.12 13.66 -25.44
C ASP A 432 -33.75 12.37 -26.20
N THR A 433 -34.62 11.37 -26.11
CA THR A 433 -34.50 10.07 -26.78
C THR A 433 -34.31 10.18 -28.30
N ARG A 434 -34.80 11.26 -28.92
CA ARG A 434 -34.62 11.52 -30.36
C ARG A 434 -33.15 11.63 -30.77
N TYR A 435 -32.28 12.01 -29.85
CA TYR A 435 -30.85 12.14 -30.08
C TYR A 435 -30.06 10.84 -29.87
N ARG A 436 -30.74 9.75 -29.48
CA ARG A 436 -30.13 8.40 -29.34
C ARG A 436 -28.88 8.39 -28.44
N GLY A 437 -28.85 9.24 -27.42
CA GLY A 437 -27.72 9.37 -26.50
C GLY A 437 -26.47 10.04 -27.06
N ALA A 438 -26.53 10.68 -28.24
CA ALA A 438 -25.38 11.30 -28.91
C ALA A 438 -24.63 12.36 -28.07
N TYR A 439 -25.32 12.93 -27.09
CA TYR A 439 -24.82 13.97 -26.18
C TYR A 439 -24.54 13.46 -24.76
N LEU A 440 -24.77 12.18 -24.47
CA LEU A 440 -24.55 11.63 -23.13
C LEU A 440 -23.04 11.42 -22.88
N GLY A 441 -22.43 12.31 -22.09
CA GLY A 441 -21.06 12.12 -21.58
C GLY A 441 -19.96 12.21 -22.63
N ARG A 442 -20.22 12.90 -23.76
CA ARG A 442 -19.27 13.06 -24.87
C ARG A 442 -18.91 14.53 -25.08
N ALA A 443 -17.62 14.80 -25.30
CA ALA A 443 -17.16 16.10 -25.79
C ALA A 443 -17.40 16.21 -27.30
N LEU A 444 -18.10 17.24 -27.73
CA LEU A 444 -18.56 17.40 -29.12
C LEU A 444 -17.58 18.15 -30.01
N THR A 445 -16.69 18.94 -29.42
CA THR A 445 -15.85 19.89 -30.17
C THR A 445 -14.37 19.53 -30.19
N ARG A 446 -13.91 18.70 -29.23
CA ARG A 446 -12.49 18.31 -29.05
C ARG A 446 -11.83 17.57 -30.21
N HIS A 447 -12.56 17.28 -31.29
CA HIS A 447 -11.99 16.70 -32.50
C HIS A 447 -11.63 17.74 -33.56
N ALA A 448 -12.00 19.01 -33.34
CA ALA A 448 -11.73 20.14 -34.22
C ALA A 448 -10.71 21.09 -33.58
N GLN A 449 -9.76 21.61 -34.36
CA GLN A 449 -8.84 22.65 -33.89
C GLN A 449 -9.45 24.03 -33.95
N ARG A 450 -10.43 24.20 -34.84
CA ARG A 450 -11.13 25.46 -35.06
C ARG A 450 -12.61 25.17 -35.14
N HIS A 451 -13.43 26.06 -34.58
CA HIS A 451 -14.88 25.88 -34.56
C HIS A 451 -15.50 25.79 -35.96
N ASP A 452 -14.86 26.32 -37.02
CA ASP A 452 -15.34 26.19 -38.40
C ASP A 452 -15.22 24.76 -38.96
N GLU A 453 -14.34 23.92 -38.39
CA GLU A 453 -14.20 22.50 -38.77
C GLU A 453 -15.34 21.61 -38.26
N LEU A 454 -16.16 22.14 -37.34
CA LEU A 454 -17.38 21.48 -36.83
C LEU A 454 -18.55 21.55 -37.81
N TYR A 455 -18.36 22.20 -38.96
CA TYR A 455 -19.33 22.27 -40.04
C TYR A 455 -18.78 21.55 -41.28
N GLY A 456 -19.67 20.97 -42.07
CA GLY A 456 -19.37 20.43 -43.38
C GLY A 456 -19.21 21.54 -44.44
N ALA A 457 -18.94 21.16 -45.68
CA ALA A 457 -18.87 22.10 -46.79
C ALA A 457 -20.24 22.79 -46.99
N TYR A 458 -20.30 24.08 -46.64
CA TYR A 458 -21.51 24.93 -46.55
C TYR A 458 -22.28 25.16 -47.87
N LEU A 459 -22.04 24.41 -48.95
CA LEU A 459 -22.40 24.83 -50.31
C LEU A 459 -23.34 23.92 -51.11
N GLN A 460 -24.04 22.95 -50.51
CA GLN A 460 -24.94 22.07 -51.30
C GLN A 460 -26.34 21.83 -50.73
N CYS A 461 -26.67 22.32 -49.53
CA CYS A 461 -28.00 22.11 -48.97
C CYS A 461 -28.99 23.13 -49.56
N LYS A 462 -29.44 22.90 -50.81
CA LYS A 462 -30.53 23.68 -51.43
C LYS A 462 -31.86 23.52 -50.69
N ASP A 463 -31.98 22.43 -49.94
CA ASP A 463 -33.16 22.07 -49.19
C ASP A 463 -32.76 21.73 -47.73
N ALA A 464 -32.75 22.77 -46.88
CA ALA A 464 -32.45 22.63 -45.46
C ALA A 464 -33.50 21.76 -44.75
N GLN A 465 -34.74 21.73 -45.24
CA GLN A 465 -35.81 20.91 -44.67
C GLN A 465 -35.54 19.42 -44.87
N ALA A 466 -35.16 19.02 -46.08
CA ALA A 466 -34.78 17.63 -46.38
C ALA A 466 -33.58 17.16 -45.55
N ALA A 467 -32.58 18.02 -45.35
CA ALA A 467 -31.41 17.68 -44.53
C ALA A 467 -31.75 17.53 -43.04
N LEU A 468 -32.63 18.38 -42.51
CA LEU A 468 -33.10 18.26 -41.12
C LEU A 468 -33.90 16.96 -40.89
N ALA A 469 -34.66 16.50 -41.88
CA ALA A 469 -35.52 15.33 -41.77
C ALA A 469 -34.77 13.99 -41.63
N VAL A 470 -33.49 13.94 -42.01
CA VAL A 470 -32.66 12.70 -41.99
C VAL A 470 -31.67 12.65 -40.82
N LEU A 471 -31.67 13.63 -39.92
CA LEU A 471 -30.79 13.66 -38.76
C LEU A 471 -31.19 12.59 -37.71
N TYR A 472 -30.22 12.16 -36.91
CA TYR A 472 -30.34 11.14 -35.86
C TYR A 472 -30.96 9.81 -36.32
N PRO A 473 -30.40 9.14 -37.34
CA PRO A 473 -30.87 7.82 -37.77
C PRO A 473 -30.71 6.78 -36.66
N GLU A 474 -31.49 5.68 -36.70
CA GLU A 474 -31.41 4.61 -35.70
C GLU A 474 -30.00 4.00 -35.59
N SER A 475 -29.29 3.90 -36.71
CA SER A 475 -27.91 3.39 -36.77
C SER A 475 -26.90 4.21 -35.96
N LEU A 476 -27.23 5.46 -35.59
CA LEU A 476 -26.38 6.28 -34.72
C LEU A 476 -26.25 5.67 -33.31
N GLY A 477 -27.35 5.13 -32.78
CA GLY A 477 -27.34 4.46 -31.47
C GLY A 477 -26.40 3.27 -31.46
N ASP A 478 -26.43 2.47 -32.53
CA ASP A 478 -25.53 1.33 -32.73
C ASP A 478 -24.06 1.77 -32.83
N ASP A 479 -23.77 2.83 -33.59
CA ASP A 479 -22.41 3.37 -33.71
C ASP A 479 -21.89 3.90 -32.35
N LEU A 480 -22.73 4.57 -31.56
CA LEU A 480 -22.37 5.06 -30.22
C LEU A 480 -22.13 3.91 -29.22
N ALA A 481 -22.97 2.87 -29.25
CA ALA A 481 -22.76 1.66 -28.46
C ALA A 481 -21.46 0.96 -28.88
N ARG A 482 -21.22 0.82 -30.19
CA ARG A 482 -20.04 0.17 -30.72
C ARG A 482 -18.75 0.92 -30.38
N LEU A 483 -18.77 2.26 -30.41
CA LEU A 483 -17.62 3.06 -30.02
C LEU A 483 -17.26 2.85 -28.54
N ARG A 484 -18.26 2.80 -27.64
CA ARG A 484 -18.05 2.49 -26.21
C ARG A 484 -17.40 1.13 -26.03
N GLU A 485 -17.93 0.08 -26.67
CA GLU A 485 -17.35 -1.27 -26.63
C GLU A 485 -15.88 -1.30 -27.10
N LEU A 486 -15.57 -0.62 -28.21
CA LEU A 486 -14.21 -0.59 -28.78
C LEU A 486 -13.23 0.20 -27.92
N ASP A 487 -13.67 1.31 -27.31
CA ASP A 487 -12.83 2.09 -26.40
C ASP A 487 -12.55 1.32 -25.09
N GLU A 488 -13.53 0.60 -24.54
CA GLU A 488 -13.32 -0.32 -23.41
C GLU A 488 -12.35 -1.46 -23.75
N GLU A 489 -12.51 -2.07 -24.94
CA GLU A 489 -11.63 -3.10 -25.47
C GLU A 489 -10.19 -2.59 -25.62
N ARG A 490 -10.02 -1.39 -26.19
CA ARG A 490 -8.71 -0.72 -26.36
C ARG A 490 -8.03 -0.44 -25.01
N LEU A 491 -8.75 0.15 -24.07
CA LEU A 491 -8.23 0.46 -22.73
C LEU A 491 -7.79 -0.82 -22.00
N THR A 492 -8.57 -1.89 -22.14
CA THR A 492 -8.25 -3.18 -21.53
C THR A 492 -6.98 -3.79 -22.13
N LEU A 493 -6.81 -3.74 -23.45
CA LEU A 493 -5.59 -4.19 -24.12
C LEU A 493 -4.36 -3.35 -23.71
N GLN A 494 -4.52 -2.04 -23.57
CA GLN A 494 -3.46 -1.15 -23.07
C GLN A 494 -3.05 -1.50 -21.64
N ALA A 495 -4.01 -1.73 -20.75
CA ALA A 495 -3.75 -2.13 -19.37
C ALA A 495 -3.04 -3.51 -19.29
N LEU A 496 -3.35 -4.45 -20.20
CA LEU A 496 -2.61 -5.72 -20.34
C LEU A 496 -1.17 -5.50 -20.83
N GLN A 497 -0.97 -4.59 -21.79
CA GLN A 497 0.36 -4.23 -22.30
C GLN A 497 1.23 -3.60 -21.20
N GLU A 498 0.63 -2.69 -20.42
CA GLU A 498 1.28 -1.97 -19.31
C GLU A 498 1.42 -2.84 -18.05
N LYS A 499 0.95 -4.11 -18.09
CA LYS A 499 0.98 -5.09 -16.99
C LYS A 499 0.19 -4.66 -15.74
N VAL A 500 -0.72 -3.72 -15.91
CA VAL A 500 -1.73 -3.37 -14.91
C VAL A 500 -2.68 -4.56 -14.72
N PHE A 501 -3.04 -5.24 -15.82
CA PHE A 501 -3.82 -6.49 -15.80
C PHE A 501 -2.98 -7.73 -16.13
N GLN A 502 -3.43 -8.90 -15.64
CA GLN A 502 -2.82 -10.20 -15.93
C GLN A 502 -3.84 -11.17 -16.55
N ALA A 503 -3.43 -11.84 -17.63
CA ALA A 503 -4.23 -12.80 -18.38
C ALA A 503 -4.57 -14.09 -17.59
N THR A 504 -5.62 -14.77 -18.00
CA THR A 504 -6.13 -16.04 -17.43
C THR A 504 -5.22 -17.22 -17.70
N GLY A 505 -4.69 -17.83 -16.64
CA GLY A 505 -3.81 -19.00 -16.76
C GLY A 505 -2.54 -18.76 -17.60
N GLY A 506 -2.11 -17.50 -17.76
CA GLY A 506 -1.00 -17.12 -18.62
C GLY A 506 -1.32 -17.09 -20.12
N ARG A 507 -2.55 -17.43 -20.52
CA ARG A 507 -3.04 -17.39 -21.90
C ARG A 507 -3.91 -16.15 -22.08
N LEU A 508 -3.57 -15.31 -23.05
CA LEU A 508 -4.43 -14.19 -23.43
C LEU A 508 -5.39 -14.70 -24.50
N VAL A 509 -6.69 -14.58 -24.30
CA VAL A 509 -7.67 -14.93 -25.32
C VAL A 509 -8.36 -13.65 -25.78
N TYR A 510 -8.16 -13.29 -27.04
CA TYR A 510 -8.74 -12.11 -27.67
C TYR A 510 -9.74 -12.53 -28.74
N ARG A 511 -11.01 -12.14 -28.57
CA ARG A 511 -12.13 -12.49 -29.48
C ARG A 511 -12.14 -14.00 -29.85
N GLY A 512 -11.93 -14.86 -28.83
CA GLY A 512 -11.92 -16.32 -28.98
C GLY A 512 -10.60 -16.92 -29.50
N GLN A 513 -9.56 -16.12 -29.76
CA GLN A 513 -8.26 -16.59 -30.24
C GLN A 513 -7.17 -16.38 -29.20
N GLU A 514 -6.28 -17.36 -29.03
CA GLU A 514 -5.12 -17.21 -28.15
C GLU A 514 -4.10 -16.23 -28.78
N VAL A 515 -3.69 -15.24 -27.98
CA VAL A 515 -2.73 -14.20 -28.38
C VAL A 515 -1.57 -14.13 -27.40
N THR A 516 -0.44 -13.63 -27.88
CA THR A 516 0.77 -13.41 -27.08
C THR A 516 0.92 -11.94 -26.72
N ARG A 517 1.66 -11.64 -25.64
CA ARG A 517 1.94 -10.25 -25.25
C ARG A 517 2.65 -9.43 -26.34
N ARG A 518 3.42 -10.09 -27.21
CA ARG A 518 4.10 -9.44 -28.34
C ARG A 518 3.12 -8.95 -29.42
N GLN A 519 1.92 -9.52 -29.49
CA GLN A 519 0.87 -9.13 -30.43
C GLN A 519 0.00 -7.97 -29.90
N LEU A 520 0.00 -7.69 -28.59
CA LEU A 520 -0.80 -6.60 -27.98
C LEU A 520 -0.62 -5.24 -28.67
N PRO A 521 0.59 -4.76 -29.02
CA PRO A 521 0.73 -3.48 -29.72
C PRO A 521 0.00 -3.45 -31.08
N ALA A 522 0.01 -4.58 -31.81
CA ALA A 522 -0.68 -4.68 -33.09
C ALA A 522 -2.20 -4.75 -32.90
N LEU A 523 -2.68 -5.47 -31.89
CA LEU A 523 -4.10 -5.53 -31.54
C LEU A 523 -4.63 -4.16 -31.09
N ILE A 524 -3.89 -3.43 -30.25
CA ILE A 524 -4.25 -2.07 -29.83
C ILE A 524 -4.38 -1.17 -31.05
N ARG A 525 -3.41 -1.20 -31.99
CA ARG A 525 -3.52 -0.43 -33.24
C ARG A 525 -4.74 -0.82 -34.07
N ARG A 526 -5.06 -2.11 -34.14
CA ARG A 526 -6.23 -2.60 -34.87
C ARG A 526 -7.53 -2.11 -34.24
N VAL A 527 -7.71 -2.28 -32.93
CA VAL A 527 -8.91 -1.82 -32.21
C VAL A 527 -9.02 -0.30 -32.26
N SER A 528 -7.90 0.43 -32.14
CA SER A 528 -7.89 1.88 -32.36
C SER A 528 -8.38 2.25 -33.76
N ALA A 529 -7.90 1.57 -34.81
CA ALA A 529 -8.37 1.82 -36.17
C ALA A 529 -9.86 1.47 -36.35
N GLU A 530 -10.34 0.36 -35.77
CA GLU A 530 -11.77 0.02 -35.74
C GLU A 530 -12.59 1.14 -35.04
N ALA A 531 -12.11 1.65 -33.90
CA ALA A 531 -12.74 2.74 -33.16
C ALA A 531 -12.71 4.06 -33.94
N ASP A 532 -11.61 4.38 -34.62
CA ASP A 532 -11.44 5.59 -35.42
C ASP A 532 -12.44 5.64 -36.58
N VAL A 533 -12.70 4.50 -37.24
CA VAL A 533 -13.70 4.40 -38.32
C VAL A 533 -15.11 4.70 -37.79
N VAL A 534 -15.51 4.13 -36.65
CA VAL A 534 -16.81 4.42 -36.03
C VAL A 534 -16.88 5.88 -35.57
N ARG A 535 -15.81 6.38 -34.95
CA ARG A 535 -15.70 7.76 -34.47
C ARG A 535 -15.82 8.77 -35.61
N GLN A 536 -15.20 8.51 -36.76
CA GLN A 536 -15.31 9.36 -37.94
C GLN A 536 -16.74 9.43 -38.48
N ARG A 537 -17.52 8.33 -38.44
CA ARG A 537 -18.94 8.36 -38.80
C ARG A 537 -19.76 9.22 -37.86
N ILE A 538 -19.55 9.07 -36.55
CA ILE A 538 -20.23 9.89 -35.53
C ILE A 538 -19.87 11.37 -35.71
N GLN A 539 -18.58 11.69 -35.94
CA GLN A 539 -18.13 13.07 -36.18
C GLN A 539 -18.62 13.64 -37.51
N ALA A 540 -18.80 12.81 -38.54
CA ALA A 540 -19.46 13.22 -39.78
C ALA A 540 -20.93 13.56 -39.52
N HIS A 541 -21.63 12.71 -38.77
CA HIS A 541 -23.00 12.95 -38.37
C HIS A 541 -23.15 14.27 -37.58
N ASP A 542 -22.27 14.52 -36.59
CA ASP A 542 -22.27 15.78 -35.83
C ASP A 542 -22.13 17.00 -36.75
N ARG A 543 -21.19 16.94 -37.71
CA ARG A 543 -20.97 18.00 -38.70
C ARG A 543 -22.20 18.20 -39.58
N ASP A 544 -22.84 17.12 -40.02
CA ASP A 544 -24.06 17.19 -40.84
C ASP A 544 -25.21 17.85 -40.05
N CYS A 545 -25.38 17.47 -38.78
CA CYS A 545 -26.35 18.11 -37.88
C CYS A 545 -26.11 19.63 -37.77
N ARG A 546 -24.87 20.05 -37.44
CA ARG A 546 -24.55 21.48 -37.31
C ARG A 546 -24.76 22.22 -38.64
N THR A 547 -24.39 21.61 -39.75
CA THR A 547 -24.50 22.19 -41.09
C THR A 547 -25.96 22.39 -41.51
N ALA A 548 -26.81 21.39 -41.28
CA ALA A 548 -28.23 21.45 -41.60
C ALA A 548 -28.94 22.54 -40.80
N HIS A 549 -28.68 22.63 -39.48
CA HIS A 549 -29.26 23.69 -38.65
C HIS A 549 -28.73 25.08 -39.01
N LEU A 550 -27.45 25.21 -39.39
CA LEU A 550 -26.90 26.48 -39.83
C LEU A 550 -27.49 26.95 -41.18
N ALA A 551 -27.75 26.02 -42.10
CA ALA A 551 -28.43 26.30 -43.36
C ALA A 551 -29.89 26.74 -43.12
N ALA A 552 -30.60 26.05 -42.23
CA ALA A 552 -31.94 26.43 -41.81
C ALA A 552 -31.95 27.83 -41.16
N ALA A 553 -30.99 28.13 -40.29
CA ALA A 553 -30.88 29.44 -39.65
C ALA A 553 -30.63 30.58 -40.66
N GLN A 554 -29.87 30.29 -41.72
CA GLN A 554 -29.66 31.25 -42.82
C GLN A 554 -30.95 31.52 -43.60
N GLN A 555 -31.78 30.50 -43.82
CA GLN A 555 -33.07 30.64 -44.50
C GLN A 555 -34.08 31.42 -43.65
N VAL A 556 -34.10 31.19 -42.34
CA VAL A 556 -34.97 31.89 -41.39
C VAL A 556 -34.59 33.37 -41.24
N GLY A 557 -33.30 33.70 -41.30
CA GLY A 557 -32.82 35.09 -41.14
C GLY A 557 -32.75 35.53 -39.67
N GLY A 558 -32.94 36.82 -39.37
CA GLY A 558 -33.10 37.33 -38.00
C GLY A 558 -31.90 37.16 -37.05
N GLY A 559 -30.69 36.91 -37.57
CA GLY A 559 -29.47 36.74 -36.75
C GLY A 559 -29.25 35.32 -36.19
N TRP A 560 -30.13 34.35 -36.49
CA TRP A 560 -30.04 32.98 -35.95
C TRP A 560 -28.73 32.28 -36.31
N ARG A 561 -28.19 32.54 -37.50
CA ARG A 561 -26.89 31.98 -37.93
C ARG A 561 -25.77 32.39 -36.98
N GLN A 562 -25.64 33.68 -36.70
CA GLN A 562 -24.62 34.23 -35.81
C GLN A 562 -24.81 33.70 -34.39
N TYR A 563 -26.06 33.57 -33.94
CA TYR A 563 -26.39 33.02 -32.62
C TYR A 563 -25.93 31.57 -32.46
N LEU A 564 -26.26 30.68 -33.41
CA LEU A 564 -25.82 29.27 -33.38
C LEU A 564 -24.29 29.15 -33.42
N GLN A 565 -23.62 29.98 -34.23
CA GLN A 565 -22.16 30.00 -34.29
C GLN A 565 -21.54 30.42 -32.96
N GLY A 566 -22.07 31.48 -32.33
CA GLY A 566 -21.61 31.94 -31.01
C GLY A 566 -21.76 30.87 -29.92
N LEU A 567 -22.86 30.10 -29.92
CA LEU A 567 -23.04 29.00 -28.98
C LEU A 567 -22.04 27.86 -29.20
N ILE A 568 -21.74 27.50 -30.45
CA ILE A 568 -20.70 26.51 -30.77
C ILE A 568 -19.31 27.01 -30.38
N GLU A 569 -19.01 28.29 -30.57
CA GLU A 569 -17.74 28.89 -30.14
C GLU A 569 -17.57 28.85 -28.62
N VAL A 570 -18.63 29.13 -27.87
CA VAL A 570 -18.65 28.98 -26.41
C VAL A 570 -18.44 27.53 -25.99
N LEU A 571 -19.14 26.58 -26.63
CA LEU A 571 -18.98 25.16 -26.34
C LEU A 571 -17.55 24.69 -26.61
N HIS A 572 -16.98 25.08 -27.75
CA HIS A 572 -15.60 24.75 -28.14
C HIS A 572 -14.58 25.35 -27.16
N PHE A 573 -14.75 26.61 -26.77
CA PHE A 573 -13.92 27.23 -25.73
C PHE A 573 -13.98 26.44 -24.41
N ALA A 574 -15.18 26.14 -23.93
CA ALA A 574 -15.41 25.51 -22.63
C ALA A 574 -14.84 24.09 -22.58
N GLU A 575 -15.11 23.25 -23.58
CA GLU A 575 -14.62 21.86 -23.62
C GLU A 575 -13.09 21.78 -23.74
N HIS A 576 -12.48 22.63 -24.58
CA HIS A 576 -11.02 22.63 -24.75
C HIS A 576 -10.30 23.17 -23.51
N THR A 577 -10.84 24.21 -22.87
CA THR A 577 -10.27 24.78 -21.64
C THR A 577 -10.35 23.79 -20.49
N ALA A 578 -11.50 23.14 -20.29
CA ALA A 578 -11.65 22.10 -19.28
C ALA A 578 -10.68 20.93 -19.51
N ALA A 579 -10.53 20.49 -20.76
CA ALA A 579 -9.63 19.41 -21.11
C ALA A 579 -8.16 19.77 -20.89
N ASP A 580 -7.73 20.99 -21.23
CA ASP A 580 -6.36 21.43 -21.02
C ASP A 580 -5.99 21.48 -19.53
N LEU A 581 -6.88 22.01 -18.69
CA LEU A 581 -6.70 22.04 -17.23
C LEU A 581 -6.67 20.63 -16.64
N ALA A 582 -7.59 19.76 -17.04
CA ALA A 582 -7.63 18.37 -16.59
C ALA A 582 -6.37 17.59 -16.99
N ASP A 583 -5.86 17.82 -18.19
CA ASP A 583 -4.62 17.22 -18.67
C ASP A 583 -3.37 17.74 -17.92
N ALA A 584 -3.27 19.06 -17.72
CA ALA A 584 -2.19 19.66 -16.94
C ALA A 584 -2.19 19.16 -15.48
N LYS A 585 -3.37 19.05 -14.84
CA LYS A 585 -3.55 18.43 -13.52
C LYS A 585 -3.16 16.96 -13.53
N GLY A 586 -3.57 16.22 -14.56
CA GLY A 586 -3.20 14.82 -14.75
C GLY A 586 -1.68 14.60 -14.90
N LEU A 587 -0.98 15.49 -15.61
CA LEU A 587 0.48 15.47 -15.72
C LEU A 587 1.14 15.77 -14.37
N LEU A 588 0.65 16.78 -13.64
CA LEU A 588 1.15 17.10 -12.30
C LEU A 588 1.00 15.88 -11.37
N ALA A 589 -0.17 15.24 -11.35
CA ALA A 589 -0.40 14.04 -10.55
C ALA A 589 0.54 12.89 -10.96
N ASN A 590 0.76 12.68 -12.27
CA ASN A 590 1.72 11.68 -12.76
C ASN A 590 3.15 11.97 -12.30
N VAL A 591 3.63 13.21 -12.46
CA VAL A 591 4.98 13.60 -12.03
C VAL A 591 5.12 13.53 -10.52
N PHE A 592 4.13 14.00 -9.76
CA PHE A 592 4.11 13.89 -8.30
C PHE A 592 4.25 12.43 -7.86
N ASN A 593 3.41 11.53 -8.40
CA ASN A 593 3.45 10.10 -8.09
C ASN A 593 4.80 9.45 -8.45
N VAL A 594 5.43 9.88 -9.54
CA VAL A 594 6.78 9.41 -9.91
C VAL A 594 7.83 9.92 -8.94
N VAL A 595 7.80 11.21 -8.61
CA VAL A 595 8.79 11.88 -7.74
C VAL A 595 8.73 11.34 -6.32
N ILE A 596 7.55 10.94 -5.82
CA ILE A 596 7.43 10.37 -4.47
C ILE A 596 7.66 8.85 -4.42
N ALA A 597 7.86 8.19 -5.57
CA ALA A 597 7.80 6.72 -5.67
C ALA A 597 8.89 6.00 -4.85
N ASP A 598 10.09 6.56 -4.74
CA ASP A 598 11.18 6.00 -3.93
C ASP A 598 11.25 6.61 -2.51
N GLY A 599 10.30 7.50 -2.20
CA GLY A 599 10.17 8.24 -0.95
C GLY A 599 11.24 9.32 -0.72
N LYS A 600 12.24 9.49 -1.59
CA LYS A 600 13.19 10.62 -1.56
C LYS A 600 12.84 11.57 -2.71
N VAL A 601 13.16 12.85 -2.53
CA VAL A 601 13.00 13.83 -3.60
C VAL A 601 14.33 14.54 -3.76
N SER A 602 15.01 14.26 -4.87
CA SER A 602 16.22 14.97 -5.27
C SER A 602 15.92 16.41 -5.71
N ASP A 603 16.94 17.25 -5.76
CA ASP A 603 16.79 18.64 -6.22
C ASP A 603 16.34 18.70 -7.69
N ALA A 604 16.77 17.76 -8.52
CA ALA A 604 16.33 17.65 -9.91
C ALA A 604 14.85 17.28 -10.02
N GLU A 605 14.38 16.33 -9.21
CA GLU A 605 12.97 15.93 -9.14
C GLU A 605 12.08 17.05 -8.59
N ARG A 606 12.55 17.78 -7.57
CA ARG A 606 11.86 18.97 -7.04
C ARG A 606 11.72 20.04 -8.12
N LYS A 607 12.80 20.38 -8.83
CA LYS A 607 12.77 21.34 -9.94
C LYS A 607 11.81 20.91 -11.05
N ARG A 608 11.78 19.62 -11.37
CA ARG A 608 10.83 19.07 -12.33
C ARG A 608 9.37 19.21 -11.85
N LEU A 609 9.09 18.90 -10.58
CA LEU A 609 7.77 19.06 -9.99
C LEU A 609 7.31 20.51 -10.03
N VAL A 610 8.17 21.45 -9.63
CA VAL A 610 7.91 22.91 -9.71
C VAL A 610 7.64 23.33 -11.15
N LYS A 611 8.41 22.84 -12.13
CA LYS A 611 8.19 23.15 -13.56
C LYS A 611 6.80 22.72 -14.04
N VAL A 612 6.34 21.52 -13.66
CA VAL A 612 5.01 21.02 -14.05
C VAL A 612 3.90 21.76 -13.31
N ALA A 613 4.10 22.05 -12.02
CA ALA A 613 3.19 22.88 -11.24
C ALA A 613 3.04 24.28 -11.85
N ALA A 614 4.15 24.90 -12.29
CA ALA A 614 4.15 26.20 -12.95
C ALA A 614 3.39 26.17 -14.29
N ALA A 615 3.42 25.05 -15.03
CA ALA A 615 2.63 24.90 -16.25
C ALA A 615 1.11 24.85 -15.97
N LEU A 616 0.67 24.14 -14.92
CA LEU A 616 -0.73 24.15 -14.49
C LEU A 616 -1.16 25.53 -13.97
N HIS A 617 -0.31 26.19 -13.19
CA HIS A 617 -0.53 27.56 -12.74
C HIS A 617 -0.71 28.52 -13.92
N ALA A 618 0.17 28.44 -14.93
CA ALA A 618 0.08 29.26 -16.13
C ALA A 618 -1.22 29.01 -16.92
N ALA A 619 -1.66 27.75 -17.02
CA ALA A 619 -2.94 27.41 -17.66
C ALA A 619 -4.13 28.05 -16.93
N LEU A 620 -4.17 27.98 -15.59
CA LEU A 620 -5.20 28.66 -14.79
C LEU A 620 -5.13 30.18 -14.93
N ALA A 621 -3.94 30.75 -14.84
CA ALA A 621 -3.72 32.19 -14.95
C ALA A 621 -4.20 32.72 -16.32
N ALA A 622 -3.96 31.97 -17.40
CA ALA A 622 -4.43 32.33 -18.75
C ALA A 622 -5.96 32.43 -18.82
N VAL A 623 -6.69 31.47 -18.23
CA VAL A 623 -8.16 31.49 -18.19
C VAL A 623 -8.68 32.72 -17.44
N HIS A 624 -8.08 33.03 -16.28
CA HIS A 624 -8.47 34.22 -15.51
C HIS A 624 -8.09 35.54 -16.19
N GLN A 625 -6.94 35.62 -16.88
CA GLN A 625 -6.57 36.81 -17.66
C GLN A 625 -7.55 37.08 -18.81
N GLN A 626 -8.11 36.01 -19.38
CA GLN A 626 -9.07 36.10 -20.49
C GLN A 626 -10.53 36.24 -20.01
N LYS A 627 -10.81 36.23 -18.69
CA LYS A 627 -12.19 36.20 -18.16
C LYS A 627 -13.09 37.32 -18.68
N GLY A 628 -12.54 38.53 -18.86
CA GLY A 628 -13.28 39.69 -19.37
C GLY A 628 -13.56 39.68 -20.89
N GLN A 629 -12.95 38.76 -21.64
CA GLN A 629 -13.14 38.62 -23.09
C GLN A 629 -14.30 37.67 -23.44
N VAL A 630 -14.70 36.81 -22.50
CA VAL A 630 -15.89 35.94 -22.67
C VAL A 630 -17.14 36.76 -22.40
N ARG A 631 -17.96 36.96 -23.43
CA ARG A 631 -19.22 37.70 -23.37
C ARG A 631 -20.37 36.72 -23.58
N LEU A 632 -21.09 36.46 -22.51
CA LEU A 632 -22.27 35.60 -22.53
C LEU A 632 -23.51 36.46 -22.81
N ASP A 633 -24.40 35.97 -23.66
CA ASP A 633 -25.72 36.58 -23.88
C ASP A 633 -26.64 36.34 -22.67
N SER A 634 -27.76 37.08 -22.62
CA SER A 634 -28.70 37.00 -21.50
C SER A 634 -29.28 35.60 -21.30
N SER A 635 -29.43 34.80 -22.37
CA SER A 635 -29.95 33.43 -22.26
C SER A 635 -28.97 32.53 -21.51
N LEU A 636 -27.67 32.65 -21.83
CA LEU A 636 -26.61 31.90 -21.13
C LEU A 636 -26.43 32.38 -19.70
N GLN A 637 -26.44 33.69 -19.46
CA GLN A 637 -26.36 34.27 -18.11
C GLN A 637 -27.50 33.76 -17.21
N ASN A 638 -28.73 33.81 -17.71
CA ASN A 638 -29.91 33.32 -16.98
C ASN A 638 -29.83 31.82 -16.68
N ARG A 639 -29.32 31.01 -17.62
CA ARG A 639 -29.23 29.55 -17.45
C ARG A 639 -28.12 29.12 -16.49
N LEU A 640 -27.05 29.90 -16.41
CA LEU A 640 -25.94 29.69 -15.47
C LEU A 640 -26.17 30.32 -14.10
N ASP A 641 -27.29 31.02 -13.91
CA ASP A 641 -27.60 31.81 -12.71
C ASP A 641 -26.44 32.74 -12.31
N THR A 642 -25.86 33.41 -13.32
CA THR A 642 -24.72 34.31 -13.11
C THR A 642 -24.77 35.51 -14.05
N GLY A 643 -24.33 36.67 -13.56
CA GLY A 643 -24.29 37.88 -14.37
C GLY A 643 -23.16 37.91 -15.40
N SER A 644 -22.10 37.11 -15.25
CA SER A 644 -21.00 37.04 -16.23
C SER A 644 -20.07 35.85 -15.99
N TRP A 645 -19.30 35.48 -17.02
CA TRP A 645 -18.18 34.54 -16.88
C TRP A 645 -17.14 34.98 -15.85
N SER A 646 -16.83 36.29 -15.79
CA SER A 646 -15.93 36.85 -14.79
C SER A 646 -16.41 36.64 -13.36
N ALA A 647 -17.71 36.78 -13.11
CA ALA A 647 -18.31 36.56 -11.79
C ALA A 647 -18.25 35.07 -11.39
N MET A 648 -18.46 34.18 -12.36
CA MET A 648 -18.41 32.73 -12.15
C MET A 648 -17.01 32.23 -11.76
N LEU A 649 -15.95 32.81 -12.33
CA LEU A 649 -14.56 32.44 -12.00
C LEU A 649 -14.01 33.12 -10.73
N GLY A 650 -14.54 34.29 -10.37
CA GLY A 650 -14.02 35.07 -9.25
C GLY A 650 -12.61 35.64 -9.48
N GLU A 651 -11.92 35.95 -8.38
CA GLU A 651 -10.56 36.52 -8.39
C GLU A 651 -9.49 35.44 -8.27
N PHE A 652 -8.42 35.57 -9.06
CA PHE A 652 -7.30 34.63 -9.05
C PHE A 652 -6.23 35.08 -8.07
N GLN A 653 -6.12 34.37 -6.94
CA GLN A 653 -5.24 34.74 -5.83
C GLN A 653 -4.15 33.68 -5.56
N LEU A 654 -4.00 32.69 -6.44
CA LEU A 654 -3.02 31.63 -6.30
C LEU A 654 -1.63 32.12 -6.74
N SER A 655 -0.67 32.14 -5.81
CA SER A 655 0.74 32.44 -6.09
C SER A 655 1.38 31.40 -7.01
N ALA A 656 2.39 31.82 -7.78
CA ALA A 656 3.18 30.91 -8.61
C ALA A 656 3.95 29.89 -7.74
N PRO A 657 4.05 28.62 -8.16
CA PRO A 657 4.78 27.61 -7.40
C PRO A 657 6.30 27.81 -7.53
N ASP A 658 7.01 27.62 -6.44
CA ASP A 658 8.47 27.64 -6.35
C ASP A 658 8.99 26.55 -5.40
N GLU A 659 10.32 26.42 -5.26
CA GLU A 659 10.93 25.37 -4.44
C GLU A 659 10.59 25.47 -2.93
N HIS A 660 10.21 26.65 -2.44
CA HIS A 660 9.91 26.91 -1.04
C HIS A 660 8.42 26.70 -0.70
N ASN A 661 7.51 27.04 -1.63
CA ASN A 661 6.06 26.98 -1.38
C ASN A 661 5.36 25.72 -1.94
N ILE A 662 6.04 24.88 -2.73
CA ILE A 662 5.42 23.76 -3.47
C ILE A 662 4.58 22.82 -2.58
N GLY A 663 4.99 22.59 -1.34
CA GLY A 663 4.26 21.71 -0.42
C GLY A 663 2.90 22.25 0.00
N GLU A 664 2.80 23.54 0.30
CA GLU A 664 1.54 24.22 0.61
C GLU A 664 0.69 24.42 -0.64
N TRP A 665 1.35 24.78 -1.75
CA TRP A 665 0.71 24.98 -3.04
C TRP A 665 -0.04 23.72 -3.52
N LEU A 666 0.59 22.53 -3.38
CA LEU A 666 -0.03 21.25 -3.75
C LEU A 666 -1.28 20.93 -2.91
N ARG A 667 -1.46 21.50 -1.72
CA ARG A 667 -2.64 21.26 -0.89
C ARG A 667 -3.87 22.03 -1.36
N VAL A 668 -3.68 23.11 -2.11
CA VAL A 668 -4.76 24.03 -2.49
C VAL A 668 -5.07 24.01 -3.99
N ILE A 669 -4.14 23.55 -4.84
CA ILE A 669 -4.30 23.58 -6.30
C ILE A 669 -5.52 22.81 -6.81
N ASP A 670 -5.90 21.72 -6.16
CA ASP A 670 -7.05 20.92 -6.57
C ASP A 670 -8.34 21.75 -6.51
N GLY A 671 -8.56 22.50 -5.42
CA GLY A 671 -9.74 23.35 -5.28
C GLY A 671 -9.82 24.45 -6.36
N TRP A 672 -8.69 25.09 -6.68
CA TRP A 672 -8.64 26.09 -7.77
C TRP A 672 -8.94 25.46 -9.14
N THR A 673 -8.32 24.31 -9.42
CA THR A 673 -8.48 23.64 -10.72
C THR A 673 -9.89 23.08 -10.89
N ASP A 674 -10.45 22.49 -9.85
CA ASP A 674 -11.79 21.87 -9.87
C ASP A 674 -12.89 22.94 -9.96
N SER A 675 -12.69 24.11 -9.34
CA SER A 675 -13.59 25.26 -9.48
C SER A 675 -13.67 25.76 -10.93
N VAL A 676 -12.52 26.04 -11.58
CA VAL A 676 -12.49 26.52 -12.97
C VAL A 676 -12.98 25.45 -13.95
N THR A 677 -12.57 24.19 -13.75
CA THR A 677 -13.03 23.05 -14.57
C THR A 677 -14.54 22.85 -14.43
N GLY A 678 -15.07 22.97 -13.21
CA GLY A 678 -16.50 22.93 -12.93
C GLY A 678 -17.26 24.05 -13.64
N ALA A 679 -16.71 25.27 -13.64
CA ALA A 679 -17.29 26.39 -14.37
C ALA A 679 -17.32 26.17 -15.89
N CYS A 680 -16.23 25.66 -16.46
CA CYS A 680 -16.18 25.27 -17.88
C CYS A 680 -17.20 24.17 -18.21
N ASN A 681 -17.33 23.13 -17.37
CA ASN A 681 -18.28 22.06 -17.60
C ASN A 681 -19.74 22.54 -17.53
N ALA A 682 -20.06 23.44 -16.59
CA ALA A 682 -21.37 24.08 -16.51
C ALA A 682 -21.65 24.96 -17.73
N LEU A 683 -20.66 25.76 -18.18
CA LEU A 683 -20.77 26.57 -19.39
C LEU A 683 -20.98 25.69 -20.65
N ALA A 684 -20.23 24.61 -20.80
CA ALA A 684 -20.39 23.65 -21.89
C ALA A 684 -21.80 23.03 -21.89
N THR A 685 -22.28 22.59 -20.72
CA THR A 685 -23.63 22.02 -20.57
C THR A 685 -24.71 23.04 -20.94
N ALA A 686 -24.60 24.28 -20.45
CA ALA A 686 -25.57 25.34 -20.74
C ALA A 686 -25.56 25.76 -22.21
N ALA A 687 -24.37 25.85 -22.83
CA ALA A 687 -24.20 26.20 -24.23
C ALA A 687 -24.76 25.11 -25.15
N LEU A 688 -24.48 23.83 -24.88
CA LEU A 688 -25.03 22.71 -25.63
C LEU A 688 -26.56 22.68 -25.54
N GLU A 689 -27.10 22.84 -24.34
CA GLU A 689 -28.54 22.85 -24.15
C GLU A 689 -29.24 23.99 -24.91
N LEU A 690 -28.72 25.21 -24.81
CA LEU A 690 -29.26 26.35 -25.57
C LEU A 690 -29.09 26.18 -27.08
N LEU A 691 -27.98 25.57 -27.51
CA LEU A 691 -27.74 25.26 -28.91
C LEU A 691 -28.83 24.33 -29.44
N LEU A 692 -29.13 23.23 -28.74
CA LEU A 692 -30.17 22.28 -29.17
C LEU A 692 -31.58 22.88 -29.14
N LEU A 693 -31.89 23.75 -28.17
CA LEU A 693 -33.15 24.47 -28.12
C LEU A 693 -33.29 25.47 -29.28
N ALA A 694 -32.23 26.22 -29.58
CA ALA A 694 -32.18 27.16 -30.70
C ALA A 694 -32.29 26.42 -32.05
N GLU A 695 -31.59 25.30 -32.20
CA GLU A 695 -31.65 24.42 -33.36
C GLU A 695 -33.05 23.84 -33.59
N ALA A 696 -33.72 23.42 -32.51
CA ALA A 696 -35.11 22.94 -32.58
C ALA A 696 -36.07 24.06 -33.00
N ARG A 697 -35.89 25.27 -32.48
CA ARG A 697 -36.71 26.45 -32.85
C ARG A 697 -36.52 26.84 -34.32
N VAL A 698 -35.28 26.87 -34.79
CA VAL A 698 -34.94 27.14 -36.20
C VAL A 698 -35.52 26.06 -37.11
N ALA A 699 -35.37 24.78 -36.75
CA ALA A 699 -35.94 23.67 -37.51
C ALA A 699 -37.47 23.73 -37.59
N GLY A 700 -38.12 24.10 -36.49
CA GLY A 700 -39.57 24.30 -36.42
C GLY A 700 -40.06 25.43 -37.34
N ALA A 701 -39.35 26.55 -37.40
CA ALA A 701 -39.69 27.67 -38.28
C ALA A 701 -39.60 27.32 -39.77
N VAL A 702 -38.62 26.48 -40.15
CA VAL A 702 -38.49 25.98 -41.54
C VAL A 702 -39.60 24.97 -41.88
N HIS A 703 -40.02 24.12 -40.95
CA HIS A 703 -41.04 23.09 -41.19
C HIS A 703 -42.49 23.60 -41.12
N GLY A 704 -42.81 24.43 -40.12
CA GLY A 704 -44.18 24.83 -39.78
C GLY A 704 -44.59 26.21 -40.30
N GLY A 705 -43.64 26.99 -40.84
CA GLY A 705 -43.90 28.37 -41.30
C GLY A 705 -44.15 29.38 -40.17
N GLU A 706 -44.07 28.97 -38.90
CA GLU A 706 -44.15 29.89 -37.76
C GLU A 706 -42.87 30.74 -37.66
N PRO A 707 -43.00 32.06 -37.44
CA PRO A 707 -41.83 32.94 -37.37
C PRO A 707 -40.98 32.63 -36.13
N ALA A 708 -39.69 32.34 -36.34
CA ALA A 708 -38.75 32.13 -35.23
C ALA A 708 -38.53 33.38 -34.37
N GLY A 709 -38.91 34.57 -34.86
CA GLY A 709 -38.57 35.87 -34.28
C GLY A 709 -37.09 36.23 -34.48
N ASP A 710 -36.66 37.36 -33.91
CA ASP A 710 -35.25 37.74 -33.90
C ASP A 710 -34.46 36.87 -32.91
N ALA A 711 -33.25 36.49 -33.30
CA ALA A 711 -32.34 35.74 -32.44
C ALA A 711 -31.78 36.62 -31.32
N PRO A 712 -31.45 36.04 -30.15
CA PRO A 712 -30.68 36.75 -29.14
C PRO A 712 -29.32 37.21 -29.68
N ALA A 713 -28.69 38.16 -28.97
CA ALA A 713 -27.33 38.56 -29.28
C ALA A 713 -26.38 37.36 -29.18
N PRO A 714 -25.44 37.18 -30.13
CA PRO A 714 -24.49 36.08 -30.08
C PRO A 714 -23.52 36.25 -28.92
N SER A 715 -23.24 35.16 -28.22
CA SER A 715 -22.13 35.07 -27.28
C SER A 715 -20.78 35.07 -28.02
N ALA A 716 -19.73 35.51 -27.34
CA ALA A 716 -18.38 35.60 -27.89
C ALA A 716 -17.32 35.11 -26.89
N VAL A 717 -16.25 34.53 -27.42
CA VAL A 717 -15.10 34.01 -26.65
C VAL A 717 -13.79 34.66 -27.14
N PRO A 718 -12.68 34.54 -26.40
CA PRO A 718 -11.37 34.99 -26.87
C PRO A 718 -11.03 34.41 -28.25
N GLY A 719 -10.41 35.21 -29.13
CA GLY A 719 -9.94 34.71 -30.43
C GLY A 719 -8.83 33.65 -30.32
N GLN A 720 -8.11 33.63 -29.20
CA GLN A 720 -7.06 32.67 -28.88
C GLN A 720 -7.23 32.15 -27.45
N TYR A 721 -7.28 30.83 -27.30
CA TYR A 721 -7.36 30.11 -26.03
C TYR A 721 -6.67 28.75 -26.18
N ALA A 722 -6.43 28.06 -25.07
CA ALA A 722 -5.82 26.73 -25.08
C ALA A 722 -6.72 25.72 -25.78
N ARG A 723 -6.17 24.95 -26.72
CA ARG A 723 -6.91 23.94 -27.50
C ARG A 723 -6.27 22.58 -27.32
N LEU A 724 -7.02 21.64 -26.73
CA LEU A 724 -6.55 20.27 -26.54
C LEU A 724 -7.42 19.25 -27.27
N LEU A 725 -6.92 18.76 -28.42
CA LEU A 725 -7.56 17.66 -29.13
C LEU A 725 -7.46 16.35 -28.37
N VAL A 726 -8.39 15.44 -28.65
CA VAL A 726 -8.30 14.04 -28.22
C VAL A 726 -7.04 13.40 -28.83
N GLY A 727 -6.19 12.80 -27.99
CA GLY A 727 -4.94 12.16 -28.40
C GLY A 727 -3.72 13.10 -28.42
N GLN A 728 -3.90 14.39 -28.20
CA GLN A 728 -2.81 15.39 -28.08
C GLN A 728 -2.51 15.76 -26.62
N GLU A 729 -2.99 14.95 -25.67
CA GLU A 729 -2.69 15.09 -24.24
C GLU A 729 -1.17 15.07 -23.96
N ARG A 730 -0.75 15.80 -22.92
CA ARG A 730 0.66 15.87 -22.51
C ARG A 730 1.22 14.47 -22.22
N GLU A 731 2.40 14.18 -22.74
CA GLU A 731 3.03 12.88 -22.57
C GLU A 731 3.29 12.58 -21.08
N ARG A 732 2.75 11.47 -20.59
CA ARG A 732 2.93 11.02 -19.21
C ARG A 732 4.12 10.08 -19.12
N GLN A 733 4.87 10.18 -18.03
CA GLN A 733 5.94 9.24 -17.76
C GLN A 733 5.34 7.87 -17.42
N LYS A 734 5.57 6.90 -18.31
CA LYS A 734 5.09 5.52 -18.16
C LYS A 734 6.09 4.58 -17.48
N LYS A 735 7.37 4.96 -17.44
CA LYS A 735 8.45 4.14 -16.86
C LYS A 735 9.36 4.99 -16.00
N LEU A 736 9.75 4.43 -14.87
CA LEU A 736 10.80 4.96 -14.03
C LEU A 736 12.17 4.83 -14.74
N ASP A 737 13.13 5.69 -14.42
CA ASP A 737 14.50 5.56 -14.94
C ASP A 737 15.19 4.32 -14.33
N TRP A 738 16.38 3.95 -14.81
CA TRP A 738 17.03 2.72 -14.34
C TRP A 738 17.33 2.74 -12.83
N TRP A 739 17.74 3.89 -12.29
CA TRP A 739 18.09 4.01 -10.88
C TRP A 739 16.84 3.99 -9.99
N SER A 740 15.80 4.73 -10.34
CA SER A 740 14.50 4.67 -9.67
C SER A 740 13.91 3.27 -9.76
N ARG A 741 14.05 2.56 -10.90
CA ARG A 741 13.62 1.16 -11.04
C ARG A 741 14.43 0.20 -10.19
N PHE A 742 15.73 0.43 -10.04
CA PHE A 742 16.57 -0.32 -9.11
C PHE A 742 16.09 -0.09 -7.68
N GLN A 743 15.94 1.17 -7.25
CA GLN A 743 15.49 1.53 -5.90
C GLN A 743 14.09 0.98 -5.58
N THR A 744 13.14 1.13 -6.50
CA THR A 744 11.74 0.68 -6.34
C THR A 744 11.53 -0.79 -6.69
N ALA A 745 12.57 -1.51 -7.12
CA ALA A 745 12.50 -2.86 -7.68
C ALA A 745 11.41 -3.02 -8.77
N ASP A 746 11.31 -2.03 -9.66
CA ASP A 746 10.36 -2.02 -10.77
C ASP A 746 10.87 -2.84 -11.97
N GLY A 747 10.41 -4.10 -12.01
CA GLY A 747 10.71 -5.10 -13.01
C GLY A 747 11.66 -6.18 -12.51
N ILE A 748 11.73 -7.29 -13.26
CA ILE A 748 12.49 -8.49 -12.87
C ILE A 748 13.99 -8.16 -12.74
N LEU A 749 14.61 -7.60 -13.78
CA LEU A 749 16.05 -7.32 -13.77
C LEU A 749 16.49 -6.33 -12.68
N PRO A 750 15.88 -5.13 -12.53
CA PRO A 750 16.25 -4.21 -11.46
C PRO A 750 15.96 -4.79 -10.07
N GLY A 751 14.84 -5.51 -9.90
CA GLY A 751 14.50 -6.18 -8.66
C GLY A 751 15.50 -7.27 -8.26
N THR A 752 15.94 -8.10 -9.22
CA THR A 752 16.98 -9.13 -8.97
C THR A 752 18.32 -8.51 -8.64
N ALA A 753 18.72 -7.43 -9.33
CA ALA A 753 19.97 -6.73 -9.03
C ALA A 753 19.95 -6.13 -7.62
N ARG A 754 18.83 -5.47 -7.22
CA ARG A 754 18.68 -4.92 -5.86
C ARG A 754 18.72 -6.03 -4.81
N LEU A 755 18.06 -7.16 -5.05
CA LEU A 755 18.07 -8.30 -4.14
C LEU A 755 19.49 -8.88 -3.94
N LEU A 756 20.27 -9.02 -5.02
CA LEU A 756 21.66 -9.52 -4.92
C LEU A 756 22.55 -8.57 -4.13
N VAL A 757 22.48 -7.26 -4.40
CA VAL A 757 23.25 -6.25 -3.66
C VAL A 757 22.84 -6.23 -2.18
N ALA A 758 21.53 -6.19 -1.91
CA ALA A 758 21.00 -6.20 -0.55
C ALA A 758 21.38 -7.48 0.22
N GLY A 759 21.22 -8.65 -0.42
CA GLY A 759 21.60 -9.94 0.15
C GLY A 759 23.09 -10.02 0.46
N GLY A 760 23.95 -9.54 -0.45
CA GLY A 760 25.39 -9.49 -0.22
C GLY A 760 25.79 -8.64 0.98
N ILE A 761 25.17 -7.46 1.15
CA ILE A 761 25.42 -6.59 2.31
C ILE A 761 24.95 -7.26 3.60
N VAL A 762 23.73 -7.81 3.62
CA VAL A 762 23.19 -8.50 4.81
C VAL A 762 24.08 -9.69 5.18
N SER A 763 24.47 -10.54 4.22
CA SER A 763 25.38 -11.66 4.46
C SER A 763 26.74 -11.22 4.99
N ALA A 764 27.29 -10.11 4.49
CA ALA A 764 28.54 -9.56 5.00
C ALA A 764 28.42 -9.08 6.46
N VAL A 765 27.32 -8.40 6.81
CA VAL A 765 27.05 -7.96 8.19
C VAL A 765 26.90 -9.14 9.14
N LEU A 766 26.12 -10.16 8.75
CA LEU A 766 25.94 -11.38 9.55
C LEU A 766 27.26 -12.14 9.70
N GLY A 767 28.02 -12.28 8.61
CA GLY A 767 29.32 -12.96 8.63
C GLY A 767 30.34 -12.25 9.51
N TYR A 768 30.40 -10.92 9.44
CA TYR A 768 31.31 -10.12 10.27
C TYR A 768 30.96 -10.21 11.77
N SER A 769 29.66 -10.16 12.13
CA SER A 769 29.27 -10.33 13.54
C SER A 769 29.50 -11.77 14.04
N ALA A 770 29.39 -12.78 13.16
CA ALA A 770 29.71 -14.16 13.51
C ALA A 770 31.22 -14.40 13.70
N ALA A 771 32.06 -13.78 12.86
CA ALA A 771 33.51 -13.99 12.81
C ALA A 771 34.31 -13.18 13.84
N THR A 772 33.68 -12.23 14.53
CA THR A 772 34.32 -11.52 15.65
C THR A 772 34.38 -12.42 16.89
N SER A 773 35.41 -13.29 16.94
CA SER A 773 35.87 -13.96 18.15
C SER A 773 36.71 -12.98 18.97
N PHE A 774 36.45 -12.89 20.27
CA PHE A 774 37.19 -11.99 21.16
C PHE A 774 38.18 -12.78 22.02
N SER A 775 39.43 -12.32 22.02
CA SER A 775 40.43 -12.77 22.98
C SER A 775 40.16 -12.10 24.33
N THR A 776 40.12 -12.88 25.41
CA THR A 776 40.03 -12.39 26.78
C THR A 776 41.42 -12.37 27.42
N THR A 777 41.74 -11.32 28.19
CA THR A 777 43.01 -11.26 28.92
C THR A 777 42.94 -12.13 30.18
N VAL A 778 43.94 -13.00 30.34
CA VAL A 778 44.16 -13.81 31.54
C VAL A 778 45.50 -13.41 32.16
N SER A 779 45.50 -12.90 33.39
CA SER A 779 46.73 -12.73 34.18
C SER A 779 46.98 -14.00 34.98
N VAL A 780 48.09 -14.65 34.68
CA VAL A 780 48.54 -15.87 35.35
C VAL A 780 49.59 -15.49 36.39
N TYR A 781 49.38 -15.89 37.65
CA TYR A 781 50.33 -15.70 38.74
C TYR A 781 50.89 -17.04 39.20
N ASN A 782 52.21 -17.15 39.23
CA ASN A 782 52.92 -18.32 39.71
C ASN A 782 53.43 -18.08 41.13
N GLY A 783 52.72 -18.63 42.12
CA GLY A 783 53.16 -18.58 43.51
C GLY A 783 54.24 -19.60 43.88
N LEU A 784 54.63 -20.52 42.99
CA LEU A 784 55.55 -21.63 43.27
C LEU A 784 57.03 -21.25 43.05
N GLY A 785 57.92 -21.97 43.73
CA GLY A 785 59.38 -21.79 43.63
C GLY A 785 60.04 -22.45 42.41
N ILE A 786 59.27 -22.73 41.35
CA ILE A 786 59.72 -23.32 40.08
C ILE A 786 59.02 -22.60 38.90
N PRO A 787 59.65 -22.55 37.71
CA PRO A 787 58.95 -22.07 36.51
C PRO A 787 57.82 -23.02 36.11
N VAL A 788 56.69 -22.45 35.69
CA VAL A 788 55.50 -23.20 35.29
C VAL A 788 55.08 -22.83 33.88
N MET A 789 54.84 -23.86 33.07
CA MET A 789 54.26 -23.77 31.74
C MET A 789 52.76 -23.97 31.84
N VAL A 790 52.00 -22.93 31.56
CA VAL A 790 50.53 -22.95 31.57
C VAL A 790 50.01 -23.05 30.14
N HIS A 791 49.24 -24.09 29.86
CA HIS A 791 48.49 -24.26 28.64
C HIS A 791 47.03 -23.88 28.89
N ILE A 792 46.53 -22.90 28.15
CA ILE A 792 45.13 -22.50 28.13
C ILE A 792 44.66 -22.66 26.68
N ASP A 793 43.92 -23.72 26.42
CA ASP A 793 43.56 -24.17 25.07
C ASP A 793 44.77 -24.18 24.10
N GLN A 794 44.85 -23.27 23.13
CA GLN A 794 45.94 -23.19 22.15
C GLN A 794 47.12 -22.33 22.61
N SER A 795 46.97 -21.57 23.70
CA SER A 795 47.99 -20.65 24.19
C SER A 795 48.87 -21.31 25.25
N THR A 796 50.17 -21.07 25.15
CA THR A 796 51.15 -21.55 26.12
C THR A 796 51.88 -20.35 26.74
N ILE A 797 51.86 -20.26 28.06
CA ILE A 797 52.36 -19.13 28.84
C ILE A 797 53.42 -19.66 29.80
N ASN A 798 54.65 -19.18 29.69
CA ASN A 798 55.72 -19.49 30.64
C ASN A 798 55.72 -18.46 31.76
N VAL A 799 55.58 -18.91 33.00
CA VAL A 799 55.54 -18.03 34.18
C VAL A 799 56.68 -18.40 35.13
N LEU A 800 57.60 -17.45 35.33
CA LEU A 800 58.76 -17.62 36.21
C LEU A 800 58.33 -17.79 37.69
N PRO A 801 59.20 -18.35 38.56
CA PRO A 801 58.91 -18.47 39.99
C PRO A 801 58.54 -17.12 40.61
N TYR A 802 57.45 -17.07 41.40
CA TYR A 802 56.95 -15.88 42.09
C TYR A 802 56.63 -14.68 41.18
N ALA A 803 56.43 -14.92 39.88
CA ALA A 803 56.15 -13.90 38.88
C ALA A 803 54.74 -14.06 38.30
N SER A 804 54.33 -13.07 37.51
CA SER A 804 53.12 -13.12 36.69
C SER A 804 53.44 -13.05 35.21
N ALA A 805 52.49 -13.47 34.39
CA ALA A 805 52.44 -13.20 32.98
C ALA A 805 51.01 -12.89 32.57
N GLU A 806 50.82 -12.02 31.58
CA GLU A 806 49.51 -11.75 30.99
C GLU A 806 49.47 -12.28 29.57
N ALA A 807 48.35 -12.88 29.19
CA ALA A 807 48.12 -13.32 27.83
C ALA A 807 46.69 -13.05 27.39
N SER A 808 46.51 -12.63 26.15
CA SER A 808 45.21 -12.61 25.49
C SER A 808 44.91 -14.00 24.92
N VAL A 809 43.82 -14.61 25.37
CA VAL A 809 43.46 -16.01 25.12
C VAL A 809 42.02 -16.11 24.62
N GLU A 810 41.79 -16.94 23.62
CA GLU A 810 40.44 -17.26 23.17
C GLU A 810 39.88 -18.39 24.05
N LEU A 811 39.09 -18.03 25.06
CA LEU A 811 38.45 -19.00 25.97
C LEU A 811 37.09 -19.41 25.39
N GLY A 812 36.99 -20.66 24.94
CA GLY A 812 35.71 -21.26 24.56
C GLY A 812 34.90 -21.77 25.77
N ASP A 813 33.63 -22.08 25.58
CA ASP A 813 32.75 -22.63 26.63
C ASP A 813 33.25 -23.96 27.26
N GLN A 814 34.20 -24.63 26.59
CA GLN A 814 34.87 -25.84 27.07
C GLN A 814 36.38 -25.64 27.29
N ALA A 815 36.80 -24.41 27.62
CA ALA A 815 38.20 -24.10 27.86
C ALA A 815 38.83 -25.08 28.86
N ARG A 816 40.08 -25.46 28.60
CA ARG A 816 40.86 -26.31 29.51
C ARG A 816 42.16 -25.61 29.89
N VAL A 817 42.39 -25.51 31.19
CA VAL A 817 43.62 -24.98 31.77
C VAL A 817 44.45 -26.12 32.32
N GLU A 818 45.75 -26.10 32.00
CA GLU A 818 46.70 -27.13 32.39
C GLU A 818 48.05 -26.50 32.75
N ALA A 819 48.56 -26.77 33.95
CA ALA A 819 49.84 -26.27 34.42
C ALA A 819 50.85 -27.42 34.58
N ARG A 820 52.04 -27.26 34.00
CA ARG A 820 53.13 -28.24 34.03
C ARG A 820 54.45 -27.61 34.43
N THR A 821 55.37 -28.41 34.97
CA THR A 821 56.76 -28.00 35.17
C THR A 821 57.50 -27.88 33.83
N ALA A 822 58.68 -27.28 33.84
CA ALA A 822 59.54 -27.21 32.64
C ALA A 822 59.92 -28.59 32.08
N GLU A 823 59.97 -29.61 32.93
CA GLU A 823 60.24 -31.02 32.59
C GLU A 823 58.98 -31.81 32.19
N GLY A 824 57.81 -31.17 32.20
CA GLY A 824 56.54 -31.73 31.74
C GLY A 824 55.71 -32.45 32.81
N ALA A 825 56.08 -32.41 34.09
CA ALA A 825 55.27 -32.99 35.16
C ALA A 825 53.97 -32.18 35.37
N LEU A 826 52.83 -32.86 35.51
CA LEU A 826 51.53 -32.20 35.69
C LEU A 826 51.39 -31.65 37.13
N ILE A 827 51.14 -30.36 37.25
CA ILE A 827 50.85 -29.68 38.52
C ILE A 827 49.34 -29.68 38.77
N GLU A 828 48.55 -29.19 37.80
CA GLU A 828 47.09 -29.27 37.86
C GLU A 828 46.45 -29.19 36.46
N THR A 829 45.19 -29.63 36.36
CA THR A 829 44.33 -29.42 35.19
C THR A 829 42.90 -29.22 35.65
N PHE A 830 42.19 -28.27 35.05
CA PHE A 830 40.78 -28.00 35.33
C PHE A 830 40.11 -27.27 34.17
N ASN A 831 38.77 -27.26 34.19
CA ASN A 831 37.96 -26.46 33.28
C ASN A 831 37.47 -25.23 34.06
N PRO A 832 37.86 -24.00 33.68
CA PRO A 832 37.39 -22.81 34.36
C PRO A 832 35.89 -22.59 34.14
N VAL A 833 35.22 -22.03 35.15
CA VAL A 833 33.86 -21.52 34.98
C VAL A 833 33.98 -20.12 34.39
N LEU A 834 33.42 -19.92 33.19
CA LEU A 834 33.38 -18.63 32.52
C LEU A 834 32.05 -17.95 32.85
N GLU A 835 32.08 -16.80 33.51
CA GLU A 835 30.86 -16.04 33.86
C GLU A 835 30.49 -14.99 32.80
N GLY A 836 31.19 -14.99 31.66
CA GLY A 836 30.96 -14.11 30.53
C GLY A 836 32.22 -13.87 29.70
N HIS A 837 32.04 -13.37 28.47
CA HIS A 837 33.15 -12.89 27.64
C HIS A 837 33.46 -11.43 28.00
N GLY A 838 34.74 -11.06 28.04
CA GLY A 838 35.18 -9.68 28.33
C GLY A 838 35.58 -9.37 29.79
N HIS A 839 35.52 -10.35 30.70
CA HIS A 839 36.09 -10.20 32.05
C HIS A 839 37.62 -10.39 32.05
N HIS A 840 38.34 -9.69 32.92
CA HIS A 840 39.75 -9.98 33.18
C HIS A 840 39.84 -11.16 34.15
N TYR A 841 40.28 -12.32 33.65
CA TYR A 841 40.42 -13.50 34.49
C TYR A 841 41.81 -13.55 35.12
N VAL A 842 41.87 -14.03 36.36
CA VAL A 842 43.10 -14.23 37.11
C VAL A 842 43.24 -15.72 37.40
N TYR A 843 44.33 -16.30 36.91
CA TYR A 843 44.71 -17.68 37.18
C TYR A 843 45.88 -17.71 38.18
N ASN A 844 45.61 -18.15 39.39
CA ASN A 844 46.60 -18.33 40.45
C ASN A 844 46.99 -19.81 40.51
N ILE A 845 48.20 -20.14 40.04
CA ILE A 845 48.64 -21.52 39.80
C ILE A 845 48.58 -22.35 41.10
N ALA A 846 47.89 -23.48 41.03
CA ALA A 846 47.54 -24.41 42.10
C ALA A 846 46.84 -23.77 43.31
N ALA A 847 46.46 -22.50 43.18
CA ALA A 847 46.20 -21.59 44.29
C ALA A 847 47.27 -21.68 45.39
N ALA A 848 48.54 -21.69 44.97
CA ALA A 848 49.70 -21.91 45.82
C ALA A 848 49.97 -20.78 46.82
N THR A 849 49.33 -19.62 46.64
CA THR A 849 49.46 -18.45 47.54
C THR A 849 48.14 -17.68 47.61
N PRO A 850 47.80 -17.03 48.73
CA PRO A 850 46.75 -16.02 48.77
C PRO A 850 47.16 -14.80 47.94
N LEU A 851 46.18 -14.06 47.41
CA LEU A 851 46.40 -12.79 46.72
C LEU A 851 46.00 -11.62 47.61
N VAL A 852 46.53 -10.43 47.34
CA VAL A 852 46.20 -9.22 48.10
C VAL A 852 45.70 -8.16 47.13
N GLU A 853 44.50 -7.67 47.38
CA GLU A 853 43.93 -6.53 46.68
C GLU A 853 44.06 -5.30 47.57
N TRP A 854 44.77 -4.29 47.09
CA TRP A 854 45.00 -3.06 47.84
C TRP A 854 44.84 -1.85 46.93
N THR A 855 44.61 -0.70 47.54
CA THR A 855 44.34 0.54 46.79
C THR A 855 45.56 1.44 46.84
N ALA A 856 46.19 1.68 45.69
CA ALA A 856 47.17 2.73 45.54
C ALA A 856 46.46 4.08 45.53
N THR A 857 46.72 4.91 46.55
CA THR A 857 46.10 6.23 46.70
C THR A 857 47.06 7.33 46.27
N TYR A 858 46.52 8.34 45.60
CA TYR A 858 47.24 9.49 45.09
C TYR A 858 46.55 10.77 45.53
N GLY A 859 47.33 11.78 45.93
CA GLY A 859 46.81 13.07 46.36
C GLY A 859 45.98 12.95 47.65
N ASN A 860 44.78 13.53 47.67
CA ASN A 860 43.92 13.57 48.85
C ASN A 860 42.94 12.37 48.97
N ALA A 861 43.16 11.29 48.22
CA ALA A 861 42.31 10.11 48.26
C ALA A 861 42.45 9.33 49.58
N ALA A 862 41.34 8.87 50.14
CA ALA A 862 41.32 8.09 51.37
C ALA A 862 41.93 6.69 51.17
N GLU A 863 42.80 6.29 52.10
CA GLU A 863 43.41 4.97 52.11
C GLU A 863 42.39 3.90 52.49
N VAL A 864 42.34 2.84 51.68
CA VAL A 864 41.48 1.69 51.91
C VAL A 864 42.37 0.53 52.38
N PRO A 865 42.07 -0.11 53.53
CA PRO A 865 42.85 -1.24 54.02
C PRO A 865 42.95 -2.36 52.96
N PRO A 866 44.11 -3.01 52.82
CA PRO A 866 44.27 -4.17 51.94
C PRO A 866 43.30 -5.30 52.30
N ASN A 867 42.70 -5.89 51.26
CA ASN A 867 41.85 -7.07 51.38
C ASN A 867 42.63 -8.32 50.95
N ILE A 868 42.81 -9.25 51.89
CA ILE A 868 43.45 -10.53 51.60
C ILE A 868 42.40 -11.45 50.97
N ILE A 869 42.73 -11.96 49.79
CA ILE A 869 41.90 -12.86 49.00
C ILE A 869 42.31 -14.29 49.31
N ALA A 870 41.32 -15.14 49.57
CA ALA A 870 41.51 -16.57 49.74
C ALA A 870 42.26 -17.20 48.53
N PRO A 871 43.05 -18.26 48.74
CA PRO A 871 43.79 -18.94 47.69
C PRO A 871 42.82 -19.71 46.76
N GLU A 872 42.25 -18.99 45.80
CA GLU A 872 41.43 -19.51 44.72
C GLU A 872 42.24 -19.64 43.43
N ARG A 873 41.98 -20.69 42.66
CA ARG A 873 42.71 -20.96 41.41
C ARG A 873 42.30 -20.02 40.28
N TRP A 874 41.01 -19.74 40.12
CA TRP A 874 40.47 -19.02 38.98
C TRP A 874 39.40 -18.05 39.46
N ARG A 875 39.52 -16.78 39.08
CA ARG A 875 38.56 -15.75 39.47
C ARG A 875 38.48 -14.62 38.47
N ILE A 876 37.41 -13.84 38.56
CA ILE A 876 37.31 -12.53 37.94
C ILE A 876 37.83 -11.49 38.92
N SER A 877 38.52 -10.47 38.40
CA SER A 877 38.93 -9.31 39.20
C SER A 877 38.72 -8.02 38.40
N SER A 878 38.29 -6.98 39.11
CA SER A 878 38.12 -5.63 38.58
C SER A 878 39.32 -4.72 38.92
N ALA A 879 40.46 -5.32 39.30
CA ALA A 879 41.68 -4.56 39.55
C ALA A 879 42.09 -3.79 38.29
N SER A 880 42.69 -2.62 38.49
CA SER A 880 43.20 -1.80 37.39
C SER A 880 44.64 -2.17 37.02
N ILE A 881 45.35 -2.83 37.94
CA ILE A 881 46.76 -3.21 37.83
C ILE A 881 46.90 -4.62 38.41
N PHE A 882 47.49 -5.53 37.63
CA PHE A 882 47.63 -6.94 37.99
C PHE A 882 49.12 -7.26 38.12
N PHE A 883 49.56 -7.58 39.34
CA PHE A 883 50.90 -8.08 39.67
C PHE A 883 52.07 -7.17 39.26
N HIS A 884 51.79 -5.88 39.01
CA HIS A 884 52.78 -4.86 38.69
C HIS A 884 52.72 -3.73 39.71
N GLU A 885 53.83 -3.00 39.86
CA GLU A 885 53.84 -1.80 40.69
C GLU A 885 52.94 -0.72 40.09
N PRO A 886 52.11 -0.05 40.90
CA PRO A 886 51.30 1.04 40.42
C PRO A 886 52.19 2.24 40.03
N PRO A 887 51.75 3.10 39.08
CA PRO A 887 52.55 4.24 38.63
C PRO A 887 52.89 5.17 39.79
N GLN A 888 54.08 5.78 39.79
CA GLN A 888 54.54 6.64 40.90
C GLN A 888 53.74 7.94 41.04
N SER A 889 53.06 8.40 39.98
CA SER A 889 52.17 9.56 40.01
C SER A 889 51.08 9.44 38.95
N VAL A 890 49.95 10.12 39.17
CA VAL A 890 48.81 10.17 38.24
C VAL A 890 48.30 11.62 38.13
N SER A 891 47.88 12.02 36.93
CA SER A 891 47.30 13.35 36.69
C SER A 891 45.78 13.29 36.75
N THR A 892 45.16 14.10 37.61
CA THR A 892 43.70 14.12 37.78
C THR A 892 43.19 15.55 37.99
N LYS A 893 41.95 15.83 37.58
CA LYS A 893 41.32 17.15 37.74
C LYS A 893 40.80 17.41 39.17
N GLY A 894 40.72 16.39 40.01
CA GLY A 894 40.00 16.40 41.30
C GLY A 894 40.88 16.38 42.56
N GLY A 895 42.21 16.49 42.43
CA GLY A 895 43.14 16.53 43.58
C GLY A 895 43.48 15.17 44.22
N GLY A 896 42.80 14.10 43.83
CA GLY A 896 43.12 12.73 44.25
C GLY A 896 42.69 11.67 43.24
N ALA A 897 43.24 10.47 43.35
CA ALA A 897 42.82 9.27 42.63
C ALA A 897 43.17 8.01 43.40
N THR A 898 42.49 6.93 43.06
CA THR A 898 42.80 5.58 43.53
C THR A 898 42.99 4.63 42.34
N ARG A 899 43.83 3.61 42.53
CA ARG A 899 43.98 2.47 41.61
C ARG A 899 43.93 1.20 42.42
N LEU A 900 43.05 0.27 42.04
CA LEU A 900 42.96 -1.04 42.65
C LEU A 900 44.07 -1.92 42.08
N VAL A 901 44.94 -2.44 42.94
CA VAL A 901 46.09 -3.26 42.58
C VAL A 901 45.86 -4.66 43.13
N LEU A 902 45.96 -5.66 42.26
CA LEU A 902 46.02 -7.05 42.66
C LEU A 902 47.49 -7.48 42.69
N SER A 903 47.95 -8.04 43.79
CA SER A 903 49.35 -8.45 43.96
C SER A 903 49.44 -9.81 44.66
N GLY A 904 50.55 -10.51 44.43
CA GLY A 904 50.91 -11.69 45.20
C GLY A 904 51.98 -11.37 46.25
N PRO A 905 52.25 -12.27 47.21
CA PRO A 905 53.21 -12.04 48.29
C PRO A 905 54.66 -11.82 47.78
N GLY A 906 54.97 -12.33 46.59
CA GLY A 906 56.29 -12.21 45.97
C GLY A 906 57.34 -13.14 46.60
N ARG A 907 58.55 -13.13 46.02
CA ARG A 907 59.64 -14.06 46.39
C ARG A 907 60.22 -13.83 47.79
N GLU A 908 60.13 -12.61 48.31
CA GLU A 908 60.73 -12.24 49.60
C GLU A 908 59.80 -12.50 50.80
N ALA A 909 58.55 -12.90 50.57
CA ALA A 909 57.59 -13.15 51.63
C ALA A 909 57.96 -14.42 52.42
N GLU A 910 58.17 -14.29 53.72
CA GLU A 910 58.47 -15.45 54.58
C GLU A 910 57.31 -16.46 54.59
N PRO A 911 57.58 -17.78 54.52
CA PRO A 911 56.55 -18.82 54.49
C PRO A 911 55.51 -18.72 55.62
N GLU A 912 55.93 -18.37 56.84
CA GLU A 912 55.03 -18.19 57.99
C GLU A 912 54.06 -17.02 57.77
N LYS A 913 54.51 -15.92 57.13
CA LYS A 913 53.67 -14.76 56.81
C LYS A 913 52.66 -15.10 55.71
N VAL A 914 53.07 -15.88 54.71
CA VAL A 914 52.16 -16.35 53.64
C VAL A 914 51.07 -17.26 54.23
N LEU A 915 51.41 -18.15 55.16
CA LEU A 915 50.42 -19.00 55.83
C LEU A 915 49.50 -18.23 56.77
N ALA A 916 50.01 -17.21 57.46
CA ALA A 916 49.20 -16.35 58.34
C ALA A 916 48.11 -15.56 57.58
N MET A 917 48.29 -15.33 56.27
CA MET A 917 47.28 -14.71 55.41
C MET A 917 46.09 -15.64 55.11
N VAL A 918 46.25 -16.95 55.31
CA VAL A 918 45.22 -17.97 55.03
C VAL A 918 44.55 -18.39 56.33
N LYS A 919 43.23 -18.27 56.43
CA LYS A 919 42.49 -18.58 57.66
C LYS A 919 42.17 -20.06 57.82
N SER A 920 42.09 -20.82 56.73
CA SER A 920 41.68 -22.22 56.76
C SER A 920 42.87 -23.16 56.97
N PRO A 921 42.87 -24.02 58.01
CA PRO A 921 43.95 -24.98 58.24
C PRO A 921 44.14 -25.99 57.08
N SER A 922 43.06 -26.36 56.39
CA SER A 922 43.14 -27.28 55.24
C SER A 922 43.81 -26.62 54.03
N GLU A 923 43.58 -25.33 53.82
CA GLU A 923 44.24 -24.56 52.75
C GLU A 923 45.71 -24.29 53.08
N GLN A 924 46.03 -23.99 54.34
CA GLN A 924 47.41 -23.86 54.82
C GLN A 924 48.20 -25.15 54.58
N ARG A 925 47.63 -26.32 54.89
CA ARG A 925 48.27 -27.62 54.63
C ARG A 925 48.49 -27.86 53.13
N ARG A 926 47.48 -27.56 52.31
CA ARG A 926 47.61 -27.68 50.84
C ARG A 926 48.72 -26.81 50.28
N ILE A 927 48.82 -25.55 50.73
CA ILE A 927 49.89 -24.63 50.32
C ILE A 927 51.26 -25.18 50.75
N LEU A 928 51.38 -25.67 51.99
CA LEU A 928 52.60 -26.29 52.48
C LEU A 928 53.04 -27.48 51.63
N ASP A 929 52.12 -28.38 51.29
CA ASP A 929 52.41 -29.55 50.46
C ASP A 929 52.86 -29.14 49.04
N LEU A 930 52.19 -28.14 48.45
CA LEU A 930 52.53 -27.59 47.14
C LEU A 930 53.95 -26.99 47.13
N HIS A 931 54.31 -26.17 48.12
CA HIS A 931 55.65 -25.59 48.20
C HIS A 931 56.72 -26.60 48.61
N ALA A 932 56.40 -27.60 49.45
CA ALA A 932 57.33 -28.68 49.77
C ALA A 932 57.67 -29.54 48.53
N GLN A 933 56.68 -29.74 47.65
CA GLN A 933 56.81 -30.51 46.42
C GLN A 933 57.43 -29.70 45.26
N TRP A 934 57.05 -28.43 45.10
CA TRP A 934 57.32 -27.63 43.91
C TRP A 934 58.16 -26.37 44.18
N THR A 935 59.20 -26.51 45.01
CA THR A 935 60.21 -25.46 45.24
C THR A 935 61.59 -25.93 44.80
N SER A 936 62.28 -25.12 43.99
CA SER A 936 63.62 -25.42 43.48
C SER A 936 64.65 -25.59 44.60
N GLY A 937 65.66 -26.44 44.39
CA GLY A 937 66.79 -26.56 45.32
C GLY A 937 67.67 -25.33 45.47
N SER A 938 67.54 -24.36 44.55
CA SER A 938 68.19 -23.06 44.64
C SER A 938 67.34 -22.01 45.37
N ASP A 939 66.16 -22.36 45.86
CA ASP A 939 65.28 -21.41 46.54
C ASP A 939 65.70 -21.20 48.00
N PRO A 940 65.98 -19.94 48.43
CA PRO A 940 66.36 -19.63 49.80
C PRO A 940 65.31 -20.05 50.85
N GLN A 941 64.03 -20.14 50.46
CA GLN A 941 62.92 -20.46 51.36
C GLN A 941 62.56 -21.95 51.38
N ARG A 942 63.26 -22.80 50.60
CA ARG A 942 62.95 -24.23 50.51
C ARG A 942 63.01 -24.93 51.86
N GLU A 943 64.09 -24.73 52.62
CA GLU A 943 64.25 -25.34 53.94
C GLU A 943 63.16 -24.89 54.90
N ALA A 944 62.73 -23.63 54.82
CA ALA A 944 61.65 -23.09 55.62
C ALA A 944 60.31 -23.75 55.27
N TRP A 945 59.94 -23.86 53.98
CA TRP A 945 58.73 -24.57 53.53
C TRP A 945 58.73 -26.05 53.92
N GLN A 946 59.86 -26.75 53.78
CA GLN A 946 59.99 -28.16 54.17
C GLN A 946 59.92 -28.35 55.69
N SER A 947 60.53 -27.45 56.47
CA SER A 947 60.48 -27.50 57.92
C SER A 947 59.06 -27.24 58.47
N LEU A 948 58.32 -26.33 57.84
CA LEU A 948 56.93 -26.05 58.19
C LEU A 948 56.02 -27.20 57.78
N SER A 949 56.19 -27.76 56.56
CA SER A 949 55.40 -28.92 56.11
C SER A 949 55.58 -30.13 57.03
N ALA A 950 56.80 -30.36 57.54
CA ALA A 950 57.08 -31.45 58.50
C ALA A 950 56.50 -31.20 59.91
N ARG A 951 56.16 -29.95 60.26
CA ARG A 951 55.60 -29.56 61.57
C ARG A 951 54.07 -29.56 61.62
N PHE A 952 53.40 -29.52 60.46
CA PHE A 952 51.95 -29.36 60.32
C PHE A 952 51.19 -30.68 60.08
#